data_AF-A0A1C4V0Z5-F1
#
_entry.id   AF-A0A1C4V0Z5-F1
#
_cell.length_a   1.000
_cell.length_b   1.000
_cell.length_c   1.000
_cell.angle_alpha   90.00
_cell.angle_beta   90.00
_cell.angle_gamma   90.00
#
_symmetry.space_group_name_H-M   'P 1'
#
loop_
_entity.id
_entity.type
_entity.pdbx_description
1 polymer ?
#
loop_
_entity_poly.entity_id
_entity_poly.type
_entity_poly.pdbx_seq_one_letter_code
_entity_poly.pdbx_strand_id
1 'polypeptide(L)'
;MSHLIPLGDTGWSVWRDVVLRSAGFPAAGLDRFAAPGVAAAADAVLAGEGSTDLFGKALGVAFLESSVVAGEIAADPLLREAVTWQNPDMLVALDGLLRTDPAVRNVRRRKRESSLLRYWQRYCGKAETIGFFGPVCWGVFDPAHPGVQFRPGAGLVARRQVVFEAWALIEYADRLADDLAVRRWWAPMRQPHLTVEERRLRWPLHPPIELTATEARLLAACDGRTPAVELARRLHAEGLVHRADDGYLLLDRWVDRGQLSWGANLPISPDAERVLAERIAAIGDDTVRAGATAGFDRLRAARDTVAAAAGDPDRLVTALAGLSAEFTAVTGRPATRHRGQMYAGRTVCYEDSARDLEFRLGATVLDALAAPLAVVLQAARWLTAEIGAGVTTLLSELHDELAVDGPVRLADIWSLAQGTLVAPHGPIATAAADLTERWARLFGLRDLPAGCVELRLSAADLAGQVHAVFPADRPGWPSARLHNPDVQIAAASPEALDRGEFLLVLGELHPAAIAFDSAVLSMFHPDPATLRADLDTDLGPARLRVLWPESFPRRTTRTTYGLTGPTDRELGIDTARGADVDRLVAATAVTVGYDGDELVAVLPDGVRWPLVEVFAQLLGALLLDAFKLLDPAPHTPRITIDRLVVARRTWRTTVGACGLAGHPDESTRYLAVRRWRAADDLPERVFVKVGTEVKPCYVDLTGPLYAQSLCAMVDAAARTGPDVPLVVTELLPAPADAWVPDAAGRGHVSELRLQITDPATYRGVDPASHRGADPTTVRGAK
;
A
#
# COMPACT_ATOMS: atom_id res chain seq x y z
N MET A 1 10.04 -0.10 -28.58
CA MET A 1 11.13 -0.82 -27.89
C MET A 1 10.47 -1.77 -26.91
N SER A 2 11.07 -2.92 -26.57
CA SER A 2 10.48 -3.79 -25.53
C SER A 2 10.46 -3.07 -24.18
N HIS A 3 9.39 -3.30 -23.42
CA HIS A 3 9.27 -2.87 -22.02
C HIS A 3 10.16 -3.69 -21.09
N LEU A 4 10.62 -4.87 -21.51
CA LEU A 4 11.53 -5.73 -20.75
C LEU A 4 12.99 -5.43 -21.09
N ILE A 5 13.81 -5.32 -20.05
CA ILE A 5 15.27 -5.23 -20.11
C ILE A 5 15.83 -6.45 -19.38
N PRO A 6 16.71 -7.25 -20.02
CA PRO A 6 17.37 -8.37 -19.33
C PRO A 6 18.16 -7.89 -18.11
N LEU A 7 18.01 -8.59 -16.98
CA LEU A 7 18.84 -8.41 -15.80
C LEU A 7 20.14 -9.19 -15.97
N GLY A 8 21.07 -8.64 -16.74
CA GLY A 8 22.29 -9.33 -17.15
C GLY A 8 21.98 -10.68 -17.82
N ASP A 9 22.78 -11.70 -17.51
CA ASP A 9 22.61 -13.05 -18.04
C ASP A 9 21.75 -13.97 -17.15
N THR A 10 20.98 -13.40 -16.22
CA THR A 10 20.24 -14.17 -15.19
C THR A 10 18.97 -14.84 -15.72
N GLY A 11 18.53 -14.49 -16.93
CA GLY A 11 17.25 -14.89 -17.52
C GLY A 11 16.06 -14.06 -17.04
N TRP A 12 16.15 -13.38 -15.90
CA TRP A 12 15.12 -12.45 -15.40
C TRP A 12 15.12 -11.16 -16.22
N SER A 13 13.98 -10.48 -16.26
CA SER A 13 13.87 -9.17 -16.90
C SER A 13 13.26 -8.14 -15.95
N VAL A 14 13.78 -6.92 -15.97
CA VAL A 14 13.19 -5.76 -15.29
C VAL A 14 12.39 -4.95 -16.31
N TRP A 15 11.28 -4.39 -15.88
CA TRP A 15 10.55 -3.41 -16.67
C TRP A 15 11.40 -2.15 -16.86
N ARG A 16 11.32 -1.57 -18.06
CA ARG A 16 12.00 -0.34 -18.42
C ARG A 16 11.54 0.81 -17.55
N ASP A 17 10.24 0.91 -17.31
CA ASP A 17 9.69 1.90 -16.40
C ASP A 17 10.03 1.55 -14.96
N VAL A 18 10.45 2.56 -14.21
CA VAL A 18 10.80 2.47 -12.80
C VAL A 18 10.17 3.62 -12.05
N VAL A 19 9.66 3.33 -10.85
CA VAL A 19 9.10 4.34 -9.96
C VAL A 19 10.14 4.68 -8.89
N LEU A 20 10.45 5.96 -8.73
CA LEU A 20 11.19 6.49 -7.59
C LEU A 20 10.20 7.16 -6.63
N ARG A 21 10.15 6.66 -5.40
CA ARG A 21 9.42 7.28 -4.29
C ARG A 21 10.42 8.08 -3.48
N SER A 22 10.07 9.30 -3.07
CA SER A 22 11.01 10.17 -2.33
C SER A 22 10.36 10.83 -1.13
N ALA A 23 11.15 11.13 -0.11
CA ALA A 23 10.75 12.04 0.96
C ALA A 23 10.65 13.46 0.40
N GLY A 24 9.64 14.23 0.81
CA GLY A 24 9.53 15.62 0.36
C GLY A 24 10.38 16.62 1.14
N PHE A 25 11.03 16.19 2.22
CA PHE A 25 12.00 17.01 2.96
C PHE A 25 13.41 16.39 2.85
N PRO A 26 14.48 17.21 2.86
CA PRO A 26 15.84 16.71 2.75
C PRO A 26 16.21 15.74 3.87
N ALA A 27 16.98 14.70 3.53
CA ALA A 27 17.43 13.68 4.47
C ALA A 27 18.29 14.27 5.61
N ALA A 28 19.09 15.29 5.30
CA ALA A 28 19.89 16.03 6.29
C ALA A 28 19.05 16.68 7.40
N GLY A 29 17.73 16.83 7.21
CA GLY A 29 16.82 17.22 8.28
C GLY A 29 16.86 16.29 9.49
N LEU A 30 17.20 15.01 9.31
CA LEU A 30 17.35 14.04 10.41
C LEU A 30 18.47 14.39 11.39
N ASP A 31 19.47 15.16 10.95
CA ASP A 31 20.65 15.51 11.74
C ASP A 31 20.45 16.78 12.58
N ARG A 32 19.33 17.48 12.39
CA ARG A 32 19.03 18.78 13.02
C ARG A 32 18.95 18.74 14.55
N PHE A 33 18.69 17.56 15.12
CA PHE A 33 18.61 17.34 16.58
C PHE A 33 19.74 16.45 17.11
N ALA A 34 20.78 16.19 16.31
CA ALA A 34 21.97 15.48 16.76
C ALA A 34 22.75 16.33 17.77
N ALA A 35 23.35 15.70 18.78
CA ALA A 35 24.11 16.40 19.80
C ALA A 35 25.33 15.57 20.26
N PRO A 36 26.32 15.32 19.37
CA PRO A 36 27.47 14.47 19.67
C PRO A 36 28.31 14.95 20.87
N GLY A 37 28.35 16.26 21.14
CA GLY A 37 29.08 16.82 22.27
C GLY A 37 28.53 16.38 23.64
N VAL A 38 27.21 16.39 23.83
CA VAL A 38 26.59 15.90 25.08
C VAL A 38 26.63 14.37 25.15
N ALA A 39 26.57 13.67 24.02
CA ALA A 39 26.79 12.22 23.98
C ALA A 39 28.17 11.84 24.52
N ALA A 40 29.24 12.49 24.03
CA ALA A 40 30.60 12.27 24.55
C ALA A 40 30.73 12.58 26.05
N ALA A 41 30.10 13.66 26.52
CA ALA A 41 30.11 14.00 27.95
C ALA A 41 29.37 12.96 28.82
N ALA A 42 28.25 12.43 28.34
CA ALA A 42 27.51 11.37 29.02
C ALA A 42 28.26 10.04 29.04
N ASP A 43 28.90 9.68 27.92
CA ASP A 43 29.68 8.45 27.80
C ASP A 43 30.90 8.50 28.74
N ALA A 44 31.57 9.65 28.87
CA ALA A 44 32.64 9.87 29.85
C ALA A 44 32.15 9.70 31.30
N VAL A 45 30.95 10.20 31.63
CA VAL A 45 30.34 10.00 32.96
C VAL A 45 30.03 8.52 33.20
N LEU A 46 29.50 7.80 32.20
CA LEU A 46 29.21 6.36 32.31
C LEU A 46 30.48 5.51 32.45
N ALA A 47 31.59 5.93 31.86
CA ALA A 47 32.92 5.31 32.01
C ALA A 47 33.62 5.64 33.34
N GLY A 48 33.08 6.57 34.15
CA GLY A 48 33.71 7.04 35.39
C GLY A 48 34.84 8.05 35.19
N GLU A 49 34.97 8.60 33.99
CA GLU A 49 36.05 9.54 33.59
C GLU A 49 35.57 11.01 33.50
N GLY A 50 34.25 11.22 33.52
CA GLY A 50 33.61 12.53 33.33
C GLY A 50 33.01 13.14 34.61
N SER A 51 32.76 14.46 34.57
CA SER A 51 32.06 15.19 35.64
C SER A 51 30.55 15.25 35.38
N THR A 52 29.76 14.85 36.37
CA THR A 52 28.29 14.94 36.33
C THR A 52 27.79 16.38 36.14
N ASP A 53 28.50 17.36 36.70
CA ASP A 53 28.16 18.79 36.58
C ASP A 53 28.42 19.31 35.16
N LEU A 54 29.53 18.90 34.54
CA LEU A 54 29.83 19.25 33.15
C LEU A 54 28.81 18.61 32.20
N PHE A 55 28.46 17.34 32.43
CA PHE A 55 27.38 16.67 31.69
C PHE A 55 26.04 17.41 31.83
N GLY A 56 25.63 17.75 33.06
CA GLY A 56 24.39 18.47 33.30
C GLY A 56 24.31 19.81 32.57
N LYS A 57 25.42 20.57 32.55
CA LYS A 57 25.54 21.82 31.77
C LYS A 57 25.44 21.57 30.27
N ALA A 58 26.19 20.59 29.75
CA ALA A 58 26.15 20.23 28.33
C ALA A 58 24.76 19.77 27.88
N LEU A 59 24.06 18.99 28.71
CA LEU A 59 22.69 18.56 28.45
C LEU A 59 21.70 19.73 28.44
N GLY A 60 21.84 20.68 29.36
CA GLY A 60 21.05 21.90 29.36
C GLY A 60 21.22 22.73 28.09
N VAL A 61 22.47 22.89 27.62
CA VAL A 61 22.78 23.58 26.36
C VAL A 61 22.16 22.84 25.16
N ALA A 62 22.33 21.52 25.08
CA ALA A 62 21.78 20.72 23.98
C ALA A 62 20.23 20.77 23.92
N PHE A 63 19.54 20.81 25.07
CA PHE A 63 18.10 21.02 25.09
C PHE A 63 17.69 22.43 24.63
N LEU A 64 18.45 23.45 24.98
CA LEU A 64 18.21 24.82 24.52
C LEU A 64 18.37 24.90 23.00
N GLU A 65 19.47 24.38 22.46
CA GLU A 65 19.72 24.31 21.01
C GLU A 65 18.61 23.56 20.29
N SER A 66 18.21 22.39 20.81
CA SER A 66 17.07 21.63 20.28
C SER A 66 15.76 22.42 20.33
N SER A 67 15.55 23.23 21.37
CA SER A 67 14.35 24.06 21.52
C SER A 67 14.32 25.21 20.51
N VAL A 68 15.48 25.78 20.16
CA VAL A 68 15.63 26.80 19.11
C VAL A 68 15.35 26.18 17.74
N VAL A 69 15.99 25.04 17.44
CA VAL A 69 15.76 24.29 16.19
C VAL A 69 14.30 23.90 16.03
N ALA A 70 13.63 23.47 17.11
CA ALA A 70 12.20 23.18 17.08
C ALA A 70 11.34 24.40 16.74
N GLY A 71 11.75 25.61 17.16
CA GLY A 71 11.10 26.86 16.79
C GLY A 71 11.26 27.18 15.31
N GLU A 72 12.46 27.03 14.76
CA GLU A 72 12.75 27.21 13.33
C GLU A 72 11.91 26.26 12.47
N ILE A 73 11.92 24.98 12.81
CA ILE A 73 11.16 23.94 12.10
C ILE A 73 9.64 24.19 12.22
N ALA A 74 9.14 24.63 13.39
CA ALA A 74 7.72 24.96 13.56
C ALA A 74 7.25 26.17 12.74
N ALA A 75 8.17 27.06 12.34
CA ALA A 75 7.91 28.19 11.46
C ALA A 75 7.98 27.84 9.97
N ASP A 76 8.53 26.67 9.61
CA ASP A 76 8.71 26.26 8.22
C ASP A 76 7.34 26.12 7.52
N PRO A 77 7.05 26.91 6.45
CA PRO A 77 5.78 26.87 5.76
C PRO A 77 5.49 25.51 5.11
N LEU A 78 6.51 24.80 4.61
CA LEU A 78 6.33 23.47 4.03
C LEU A 78 5.95 22.46 5.11
N LEU A 79 6.58 22.52 6.30
CA LEU A 79 6.17 21.66 7.40
C LEU A 79 4.71 21.93 7.79
N ARG A 80 4.35 23.20 7.92
CA ARG A 80 2.98 23.60 8.28
C ARG A 80 1.99 23.09 7.25
N GLU A 81 2.28 23.22 5.95
CA GLU A 81 1.43 22.71 4.88
C GLU A 81 1.27 21.19 4.94
N ALA A 82 2.38 20.44 5.09
CA ALA A 82 2.34 18.99 5.19
C ALA A 82 1.53 18.51 6.41
N VAL A 83 1.72 19.16 7.56
CA VAL A 83 0.97 18.88 8.79
C VAL A 83 -0.51 19.24 8.63
N THR A 84 -0.85 20.33 7.95
CA THR A 84 -2.24 20.70 7.66
C THR A 84 -2.98 19.60 6.90
N TRP A 85 -2.35 18.98 5.90
CA TRP A 85 -2.94 17.85 5.17
C TRP A 85 -3.19 16.62 6.06
N GLN A 86 -2.31 16.33 7.01
CA GLN A 86 -2.40 15.12 7.83
C GLN A 86 -3.22 15.27 9.12
N ASN A 87 -3.03 16.40 9.81
CA ASN A 87 -3.54 16.69 11.14
C ASN A 87 -3.49 18.20 11.45
N PRO A 88 -4.51 18.98 11.06
CA PRO A 88 -4.60 20.42 11.35
C PRO A 88 -4.47 20.78 12.83
N ASP A 89 -4.94 19.93 13.76
CA ASP A 89 -4.85 20.19 15.20
C ASP A 89 -3.40 20.35 15.69
N MET A 90 -2.44 19.77 14.97
CA MET A 90 -1.02 19.87 15.29
C MET A 90 -0.48 21.30 15.08
N LEU A 91 -1.13 22.14 14.27
CA LEU A 91 -0.74 23.55 14.11
C LEU A 91 -0.79 24.31 15.45
N VAL A 92 -1.74 23.98 16.33
CA VAL A 92 -1.83 24.56 17.68
C VAL A 92 -0.56 24.27 18.50
N ALA A 93 0.03 23.10 18.31
CA ALA A 93 1.30 22.75 18.94
C ALA A 93 2.47 23.52 18.31
N LEU A 94 2.50 23.70 17.00
CA LEU A 94 3.51 24.51 16.29
C LEU A 94 3.47 25.97 16.73
N ASP A 95 2.29 26.60 16.68
CA ASP A 95 2.09 27.98 17.14
C ASP A 95 2.41 28.14 18.63
N GLY A 96 2.20 27.06 19.39
CA GLY A 96 2.58 26.98 20.78
C GLY A 96 4.09 27.01 21.02
N LEU A 97 4.91 26.50 20.09
CA LEU A 97 6.37 26.58 20.16
C LEU A 97 6.86 27.99 19.79
N LEU A 98 6.26 28.59 18.76
CA LEU A 98 6.59 29.94 18.28
C LEU A 98 6.28 31.05 19.31
N ARG A 99 5.24 30.87 20.13
CA ARG A 99 4.82 31.85 21.14
C ARG A 99 5.54 31.74 22.49
N THR A 100 6.41 30.75 22.67
CA THR A 100 7.08 30.51 23.95
C THR A 100 8.60 30.61 23.83
N ASP A 101 9.25 31.15 24.85
CA ASP A 101 10.71 31.28 24.91
C ASP A 101 11.40 29.89 24.87
N PRO A 102 12.33 29.62 23.93
CA PRO A 102 13.14 28.40 23.91
C PRO A 102 13.96 28.15 25.17
N ALA A 103 14.30 29.18 25.94
CA ALA A 103 14.98 29.01 27.23
C ALA A 103 14.09 28.40 28.33
N VAL A 104 12.75 28.43 28.17
CA VAL A 104 11.79 27.98 29.20
C VAL A 104 11.10 26.68 28.78
N ARG A 105 11.72 25.54 29.12
CA ARG A 105 11.28 24.20 28.71
C ARG A 105 10.30 23.52 29.69
N ASN A 106 9.12 24.12 29.85
CA ASN A 106 8.05 23.56 30.70
C ASN A 106 7.41 22.28 30.11
N VAL A 107 6.53 21.61 30.89
CA VAL A 107 5.85 20.36 30.49
C VAL A 107 5.11 20.49 29.15
N ARG A 108 4.47 21.64 28.88
CA ARG A 108 3.72 21.87 27.64
C ARG A 108 4.67 21.96 26.44
N ARG A 109 5.79 22.68 26.57
CA ARG A 109 6.82 22.77 25.53
C ARG A 109 7.39 21.40 25.19
N ARG A 110 7.77 20.63 26.21
CA ARG A 110 8.28 19.25 26.06
C ARG A 110 7.35 18.36 25.22
N LYS A 111 6.05 18.37 25.51
CA LYS A 111 5.05 17.61 24.74
C LYS A 111 4.95 18.06 23.28
N ARG A 112 5.04 19.37 23.02
CA ARG A 112 5.00 19.94 21.67
C ARG A 112 6.24 19.57 20.87
N GLU A 113 7.42 19.68 21.45
CA GLU A 113 8.70 19.29 20.82
C GLU A 113 8.73 17.81 20.47
N SER A 114 8.34 16.91 21.39
CA SER A 114 8.26 15.48 21.07
C SER A 114 7.27 15.19 19.93
N SER A 115 6.20 15.96 19.82
CA SER A 115 5.22 15.79 18.74
C SER A 115 5.75 16.32 17.40
N LEU A 116 6.40 17.48 17.40
CA LEU A 116 7.12 18.02 16.26
C LEU A 116 8.17 17.04 15.73
N LEU A 117 9.00 16.51 16.64
CA LEU A 117 10.08 15.56 16.32
C LEU A 117 9.56 14.36 15.53
N ARG A 118 8.42 13.80 15.94
CA ARG A 118 7.80 12.65 15.26
C ARG A 118 7.33 12.94 13.84
N TYR A 119 6.83 14.14 13.57
CA TYR A 119 6.48 14.56 12.21
C TYR A 119 7.73 14.85 11.38
N TRP A 120 8.66 15.64 11.93
CA TRP A 120 9.88 16.04 11.24
C TRP A 120 10.69 14.85 10.74
N GLN A 121 10.94 13.86 11.61
CA GLN A 121 11.67 12.66 11.21
C GLN A 121 10.95 11.84 10.14
N ARG A 122 9.61 11.81 10.16
CA ARG A 122 8.80 11.07 9.19
C ARG A 122 8.94 11.71 7.82
N TYR A 123 8.90 13.04 7.77
CA TYR A 123 9.01 13.82 6.55
C TYR A 123 10.40 13.80 5.92
N CYS A 124 11.47 13.71 6.73
CA CYS A 124 12.84 13.64 6.22
C CYS A 124 13.31 12.20 5.93
N GLY A 125 12.84 11.24 6.73
CA GLY A 125 13.39 9.88 6.78
C GLY A 125 12.56 8.80 6.12
N LYS A 126 11.40 9.12 5.51
CA LYS A 126 10.54 8.14 4.86
C LYS A 126 10.07 8.63 3.49
N ALA A 127 10.29 7.80 2.47
CA ALA A 127 9.70 7.95 1.15
C ALA A 127 8.22 7.51 1.18
N GLU A 128 7.39 8.26 1.91
CA GLU A 128 5.96 8.01 1.90
C GLU A 128 5.37 8.28 0.52
N THR A 129 4.31 7.59 0.15
CA THR A 129 3.65 7.77 -1.15
C THR A 129 2.34 8.49 -0.90
N ILE A 130 2.41 9.79 -0.62
CA ILE A 130 1.25 10.68 -0.40
C ILE A 130 1.67 12.16 -0.37
N GLY A 131 0.91 13.01 -1.05
CA GLY A 131 1.11 14.46 -1.10
C GLY A 131 2.48 14.90 -1.59
N PHE A 132 2.77 16.20 -1.50
CA PHE A 132 4.08 16.74 -1.89
C PHE A 132 5.22 16.32 -0.96
N PHE A 133 4.90 15.87 0.26
CA PHE A 133 5.87 15.38 1.25
C PHE A 133 6.23 13.90 1.05
N GLY A 134 5.63 13.27 0.03
CA GLY A 134 5.89 11.90 -0.41
C GLY A 134 5.57 11.70 -1.89
N PRO A 135 6.21 12.45 -2.83
CA PRO A 135 5.82 12.45 -4.22
C PRO A 135 6.37 11.24 -4.98
N VAL A 136 5.65 10.87 -6.05
CA VAL A 136 5.99 9.78 -6.97
C VAL A 136 6.75 10.33 -8.18
N CYS A 137 7.77 9.65 -8.66
CA CYS A 137 8.50 10.01 -9.87
C CYS A 137 8.60 8.79 -10.79
N TRP A 138 8.21 8.92 -12.04
CA TRP A 138 8.48 7.91 -13.06
C TRP A 138 9.80 8.22 -13.76
N GLY A 139 10.58 7.20 -14.04
CA GLY A 139 11.81 7.26 -14.80
C GLY A 139 12.02 5.95 -15.54
N VAL A 140 13.20 5.80 -16.16
CA VAL A 140 13.47 4.63 -17.00
C VAL A 140 14.84 4.02 -16.72
N PHE A 141 14.94 2.71 -16.92
CA PHE A 141 16.19 2.03 -17.16
C PHE A 141 16.60 2.16 -18.63
N ASP A 142 17.88 2.42 -18.85
CA ASP A 142 18.47 2.44 -20.18
C ASP A 142 19.86 1.77 -20.19
N PRO A 143 19.95 0.50 -20.60
CA PRO A 143 21.22 -0.22 -20.60
C PRO A 143 22.22 0.34 -21.63
N ALA A 144 21.78 1.14 -22.60
CA ALA A 144 22.68 1.80 -23.56
C ALA A 144 23.45 2.97 -22.93
N HIS A 145 23.02 3.45 -21.76
CA HIS A 145 23.68 4.51 -21.02
C HIS A 145 24.53 3.89 -19.89
N PRO A 146 25.82 4.24 -19.74
CA PRO A 146 26.67 3.63 -18.72
C PRO A 146 26.33 4.12 -17.30
N GLY A 147 25.96 5.40 -17.15
CA GLY A 147 25.80 6.08 -15.87
C GLY A 147 24.35 6.39 -15.50
N VAL A 148 24.17 7.34 -14.60
CA VAL A 148 22.86 7.86 -14.20
C VAL A 148 22.65 9.26 -14.76
N GLN A 149 21.44 9.54 -15.26
CA GLN A 149 21.06 10.90 -15.65
C GLN A 149 20.04 11.42 -14.66
N PHE A 150 20.33 12.55 -14.02
CA PHE A 150 19.46 13.19 -13.03
C PHE A 150 19.30 14.66 -13.36
N ARG A 151 18.06 15.11 -13.55
CA ARG A 151 17.74 16.51 -13.81
C ARG A 151 16.59 16.93 -12.91
N PRO A 152 16.87 17.51 -11.72
CA PRO A 152 15.83 18.12 -10.91
C PRO A 152 15.25 19.31 -11.67
N GLY A 153 13.93 19.47 -11.62
CA GLY A 153 13.28 20.68 -12.13
C GLY A 153 13.41 21.85 -11.15
N ALA A 154 12.64 22.91 -11.39
CA ALA A 154 12.74 24.14 -10.59
C ALA A 154 12.07 23.99 -9.21
N GLY A 155 11.12 23.07 -9.07
CA GLY A 155 10.41 22.79 -7.82
C GLY A 155 10.74 21.41 -7.25
N LEU A 156 10.08 21.07 -6.14
CA LEU A 156 10.08 19.69 -5.64
C LEU A 156 9.09 18.81 -6.40
N VAL A 157 7.93 19.38 -6.76
CA VAL A 157 6.80 18.68 -7.38
C VAL A 157 6.38 19.39 -8.66
N ALA A 158 6.16 18.63 -9.73
CA ALA A 158 5.75 19.15 -11.03
C ALA A 158 4.23 19.17 -11.19
N ARG A 159 3.53 18.30 -10.46
CA ARG A 159 2.08 18.17 -10.51
C ARG A 159 1.53 17.80 -9.14
N ARG A 160 0.40 18.39 -8.77
CA ARG A 160 -0.37 18.09 -7.56
C ARG A 160 -1.79 17.79 -7.98
N GLN A 161 -2.42 16.79 -7.36
CA GLN A 161 -3.79 16.40 -7.67
C GLN A 161 -4.57 16.18 -6.38
N VAL A 162 -5.61 17.00 -6.19
CA VAL A 162 -6.56 16.84 -5.09
C VAL A 162 -7.77 16.05 -5.56
N VAL A 163 -8.04 14.93 -4.91
CA VAL A 163 -9.10 13.99 -5.27
C VAL A 163 -10.00 13.79 -4.06
N PHE A 164 -11.31 13.66 -4.27
CA PHE A 164 -12.21 13.20 -3.23
C PHE A 164 -11.87 11.77 -2.80
N GLU A 165 -11.97 11.49 -1.51
CA GLU A 165 -12.06 10.10 -1.08
C GLU A 165 -13.41 9.52 -1.52
N ALA A 166 -13.41 8.30 -2.07
CA ALA A 166 -14.63 7.67 -2.58
C ALA A 166 -15.72 7.55 -1.51
N TRP A 167 -15.36 7.35 -0.24
CA TRP A 167 -16.32 7.29 0.85
C TRP A 167 -17.11 8.59 1.02
N ALA A 168 -16.50 9.75 0.80
CA ALA A 168 -17.19 11.02 0.96
C ALA A 168 -18.24 11.21 -0.13
N LEU A 169 -17.93 10.77 -1.37
CA LEU A 169 -18.88 10.78 -2.46
C LEU A 169 -20.00 9.75 -2.27
N ILE A 170 -19.69 8.58 -1.68
CA ILE A 170 -20.68 7.57 -1.30
C ILE A 170 -21.64 8.15 -0.25
N GLU A 171 -21.14 8.79 0.81
CA GLU A 171 -21.98 9.44 1.83
C GLU A 171 -22.88 10.53 1.25
N TYR A 172 -22.36 11.32 0.31
CA TYR A 172 -23.17 12.32 -0.39
C TYR A 172 -24.27 11.66 -1.26
N ALA A 173 -23.93 10.61 -2.00
CA ALA A 173 -24.89 9.88 -2.82
C ALA A 173 -25.95 9.13 -1.99
N ASP A 174 -25.55 8.55 -0.86
CA ASP A 174 -26.42 7.88 0.09
C ASP A 174 -27.35 8.91 0.76
N ARG A 175 -26.85 10.12 1.11
CA ARG A 175 -27.70 11.22 1.59
C ARG A 175 -28.72 11.68 0.54
N LEU A 176 -28.33 11.75 -0.73
CA LEU A 176 -29.26 12.07 -1.81
C LEU A 176 -30.37 11.01 -1.89
N ALA A 177 -30.04 9.74 -1.66
CA ALA A 177 -31.00 8.63 -1.66
C ALA A 177 -32.02 8.69 -0.51
N ASP A 178 -31.82 9.50 0.54
CA ASP A 178 -32.84 9.72 1.58
C ASP A 178 -34.09 10.40 1.01
N ASP A 179 -33.95 11.18 -0.08
CA ASP A 179 -35.08 11.69 -0.85
C ASP A 179 -35.53 10.63 -1.86
N LEU A 180 -36.74 10.10 -1.68
CA LEU A 180 -37.32 9.11 -2.58
C LEU A 180 -37.44 9.63 -4.02
N ALA A 181 -37.58 10.94 -4.22
CA ALA A 181 -37.59 11.53 -5.55
C ALA A 181 -36.26 11.32 -6.28
N VAL A 182 -35.13 11.31 -5.56
CA VAL A 182 -33.80 10.98 -6.10
C VAL A 182 -33.58 9.47 -6.13
N ARG A 183 -33.87 8.75 -5.04
CA ARG A 183 -33.60 7.30 -4.91
C ARG A 183 -34.24 6.48 -6.03
N ARG A 184 -35.41 6.90 -6.51
CA ARG A 184 -36.11 6.27 -7.65
C ARG A 184 -35.34 6.35 -8.96
N TRP A 185 -34.40 7.28 -9.12
CA TRP A 185 -33.50 7.38 -10.27
C TRP A 185 -32.23 6.55 -10.11
N TRP A 186 -31.90 6.09 -8.89
CA TRP A 186 -30.83 5.11 -8.70
C TRP A 186 -31.23 3.77 -9.27
N ALA A 187 -30.26 3.15 -9.95
CA ALA A 187 -30.42 1.85 -10.55
C ALA A 187 -30.10 0.77 -9.52
N PRO A 188 -31.09 -0.03 -9.08
CA PRO A 188 -30.84 -1.11 -8.14
C PRO A 188 -30.02 -2.20 -8.81
N MET A 189 -29.17 -2.85 -8.03
CA MET A 189 -28.23 -3.87 -8.50
C MET A 189 -28.23 -5.05 -7.54
N ARG A 190 -28.29 -6.27 -8.07
CA ARG A 190 -28.08 -7.49 -7.27
C ARG A 190 -26.69 -7.43 -6.62
N GLN A 191 -26.52 -8.00 -5.42
CA GLN A 191 -25.17 -8.08 -4.86
C GLN A 191 -24.24 -8.80 -5.85
N PRO A 192 -22.97 -8.34 -6.02
CA PRO A 192 -22.12 -8.76 -7.12
C PRO A 192 -21.86 -10.26 -7.22
N HIS A 193 -21.96 -10.99 -6.10
CA HIS A 193 -21.72 -12.42 -6.03
C HIS A 193 -22.96 -13.29 -6.30
N LEU A 194 -24.15 -12.69 -6.42
CA LEU A 194 -25.43 -13.40 -6.51
C LEU A 194 -25.93 -13.54 -7.95
N THR A 195 -26.63 -14.65 -8.21
CA THR A 195 -27.22 -14.93 -9.52
C THR A 195 -28.68 -15.34 -9.39
N VAL A 196 -29.47 -15.01 -10.42
CA VAL A 196 -30.86 -15.46 -10.55
C VAL A 196 -30.94 -16.36 -11.78
N GLU A 197 -31.34 -17.60 -11.58
CA GLU A 197 -31.46 -18.64 -12.62
C GLU A 197 -32.77 -19.38 -12.40
N GLU A 198 -33.60 -19.56 -13.44
CA GLU A 198 -34.85 -20.34 -13.37
C GLU A 198 -35.76 -20.01 -12.17
N ARG A 199 -35.85 -18.71 -11.82
CA ARG A 199 -36.59 -18.17 -10.66
C ARG A 199 -36.03 -18.61 -9.30
N ARG A 200 -34.73 -18.86 -9.23
CA ARG A 200 -34.02 -19.13 -7.98
C ARG A 200 -32.88 -18.13 -7.81
N LEU A 201 -32.80 -17.52 -6.64
CA LEU A 201 -31.66 -16.71 -6.24
C LEU A 201 -30.63 -17.61 -5.58
N ARG A 202 -29.41 -17.66 -6.13
CA ARG A 202 -28.31 -18.44 -5.57
C ARG A 202 -27.38 -17.55 -4.76
N TRP A 203 -26.92 -18.08 -3.63
CA TRP A 203 -26.00 -17.44 -2.70
C TRP A 203 -25.10 -18.51 -2.06
N PRO A 204 -23.92 -18.12 -1.54
CA PRO A 204 -22.89 -19.08 -1.12
C PRO A 204 -23.35 -19.94 0.07
N LEU A 205 -22.95 -21.21 0.09
CA LEU A 205 -23.12 -22.18 1.19
C LEU A 205 -24.56 -22.47 1.62
N HIS A 206 -25.54 -22.08 0.82
CA HIS A 206 -26.94 -22.16 1.18
C HIS A 206 -27.82 -22.64 0.01
N PRO A 207 -28.94 -23.34 0.30
CA PRO A 207 -29.91 -23.68 -0.73
C PRO A 207 -30.42 -22.43 -1.47
N PRO A 208 -30.69 -22.54 -2.79
CA PRO A 208 -31.27 -21.42 -3.54
C PRO A 208 -32.62 -20.98 -2.97
N ILE A 209 -32.88 -19.67 -3.00
CA ILE A 209 -34.16 -19.09 -2.57
C ILE A 209 -35.12 -19.12 -3.76
N GLU A 210 -36.26 -19.81 -3.59
CA GLU A 210 -37.34 -19.83 -4.58
C GLU A 210 -38.00 -18.44 -4.72
N LEU A 211 -38.15 -17.98 -5.96
CA LEU A 211 -38.71 -16.67 -6.29
C LEU A 211 -40.09 -16.81 -6.94
N THR A 212 -40.99 -15.90 -6.57
CA THR A 212 -42.21 -15.65 -7.36
C THR A 212 -41.85 -15.15 -8.76
N ALA A 213 -42.78 -15.22 -9.72
CA ALA A 213 -42.54 -14.74 -11.08
C ALA A 213 -42.18 -13.25 -11.10
N THR A 214 -42.87 -12.47 -10.25
CA THR A 214 -42.63 -11.05 -10.06
C THR A 214 -41.25 -10.78 -9.46
N GLU A 215 -40.83 -11.51 -8.41
CA GLU A 215 -39.50 -11.34 -7.81
C GLU A 215 -38.38 -11.72 -8.78
N ALA A 216 -38.52 -12.83 -9.50
CA ALA A 216 -37.54 -13.25 -10.50
C ALA A 216 -37.40 -12.21 -11.61
N ARG A 217 -38.53 -11.67 -12.11
CA ARG A 217 -38.53 -10.62 -13.13
C ARG A 217 -37.87 -9.33 -12.62
N LEU A 218 -38.20 -8.89 -11.41
CA LEU A 218 -37.60 -7.71 -10.78
C LEU A 218 -36.09 -7.89 -10.59
N LEU A 219 -35.68 -8.97 -9.92
CA LEU A 219 -34.26 -9.19 -9.62
C LEU A 219 -33.45 -9.37 -10.90
N ALA A 220 -33.98 -10.03 -11.93
CA ALA A 220 -33.32 -10.15 -13.23
C ALA A 220 -33.07 -8.78 -13.89
N ALA A 221 -33.98 -7.82 -13.69
CA ALA A 221 -33.88 -6.46 -14.23
C ALA A 221 -33.09 -5.48 -13.32
N CYS A 222 -32.70 -5.88 -12.11
CA CYS A 222 -31.81 -5.11 -11.24
C CYS A 222 -30.35 -5.23 -11.70
N ASP A 223 -30.06 -4.55 -12.80
CA ASP A 223 -28.80 -4.61 -13.56
C ASP A 223 -27.85 -3.45 -13.22
N GLY A 224 -28.14 -2.61 -12.23
CA GLY A 224 -27.32 -1.45 -11.89
C GLY A 224 -27.26 -0.33 -12.95
N ARG A 225 -28.06 -0.42 -14.02
CA ARG A 225 -28.19 0.59 -15.08
C ARG A 225 -29.59 1.15 -15.22
N THR A 226 -30.60 0.29 -15.12
CA THR A 226 -32.00 0.66 -15.28
C THR A 226 -32.50 1.33 -13.99
N PRO A 227 -32.93 2.61 -14.03
CA PRO A 227 -33.44 3.31 -12.85
C PRO A 227 -34.64 2.59 -12.22
N ALA A 228 -34.76 2.62 -10.89
CA ALA A 228 -35.88 1.98 -10.18
C ALA A 228 -37.26 2.47 -10.68
N VAL A 229 -37.38 3.74 -11.07
CA VAL A 229 -38.61 4.31 -11.64
C VAL A 229 -39.05 3.60 -12.92
N GLU A 230 -38.10 3.26 -13.77
CA GLU A 230 -38.36 2.55 -15.02
C GLU A 230 -38.71 1.08 -14.76
N LEU A 231 -38.03 0.45 -13.80
CA LEU A 231 -38.34 -0.92 -13.37
C LEU A 231 -39.76 -1.03 -12.79
N ALA A 232 -40.12 -0.14 -11.88
CA ALA A 232 -41.45 -0.09 -11.28
C ALA A 232 -42.55 0.12 -12.34
N ARG A 233 -42.31 1.02 -13.30
CA ARG A 233 -43.22 1.27 -14.44
C ARG A 233 -43.39 0.04 -15.31
N ARG A 234 -42.29 -0.66 -15.65
CA ARG A 234 -42.34 -1.90 -16.45
C ARG A 234 -43.12 -3.01 -15.75
N LEU A 235 -42.84 -3.27 -14.48
CA LEU A 235 -43.56 -4.30 -13.70
C LEU A 235 -45.06 -4.02 -13.63
N HIS A 236 -45.45 -2.75 -13.47
CA HIS A 236 -46.86 -2.37 -13.46
C HIS A 236 -47.50 -2.56 -14.84
N ALA A 237 -46.83 -2.13 -15.91
CA ALA A 237 -47.33 -2.31 -17.28
C ALA A 237 -47.45 -3.79 -17.68
N GLU A 238 -46.58 -4.66 -17.15
CA GLU A 238 -46.64 -6.12 -17.31
C GLU A 238 -47.71 -6.79 -16.43
N GLY A 239 -48.42 -6.04 -15.58
CA GLY A 239 -49.45 -6.55 -14.67
C GLY A 239 -48.90 -7.39 -13.50
N LEU A 240 -47.58 -7.33 -13.26
CA LEU A 240 -46.90 -8.10 -12.21
C LEU A 240 -47.03 -7.46 -10.82
N VAL A 241 -47.40 -6.18 -10.78
CA VAL A 241 -47.72 -5.41 -9.57
C VAL A 241 -48.95 -4.52 -9.81
N HIS A 242 -49.74 -4.28 -8.76
CA HIS A 242 -50.98 -3.49 -8.88
C HIS A 242 -50.71 -2.01 -9.11
N ARG A 243 -49.68 -1.45 -8.47
CA ARG A 243 -49.22 -0.06 -8.64
C ARG A 243 -47.70 -0.02 -8.75
N ALA A 244 -47.16 1.02 -9.40
CA ALA A 244 -45.71 1.24 -9.47
C ALA A 244 -45.06 1.29 -8.07
N ASP A 245 -45.75 1.85 -7.06
CA ASP A 245 -45.26 1.90 -5.68
C ASP A 245 -45.01 0.51 -5.07
N ASP A 246 -45.78 -0.50 -5.47
CA ASP A 246 -45.59 -1.87 -4.96
C ASP A 246 -44.25 -2.46 -5.49
N GLY A 247 -43.75 -1.96 -6.63
CA GLY A 247 -42.42 -2.26 -7.16
C GLY A 247 -41.30 -1.69 -6.28
N TYR A 248 -41.45 -0.49 -5.74
CA TYR A 248 -40.48 0.08 -4.79
C TYR A 248 -40.46 -0.68 -3.46
N LEU A 249 -41.63 -1.07 -2.95
CA LEU A 249 -41.72 -1.89 -1.74
C LEU A 249 -41.09 -3.28 -1.92
N LEU A 250 -41.16 -3.84 -3.14
CA LEU A 250 -40.42 -5.06 -3.48
C LEU A 250 -38.90 -4.83 -3.46
N LEU A 251 -38.41 -3.72 -4.02
CA LEU A 251 -36.99 -3.36 -3.98
C LEU A 251 -36.51 -3.21 -2.53
N ASP A 252 -37.19 -2.43 -1.70
CA ASP A 252 -36.82 -2.24 -0.28
C ASP A 252 -36.74 -3.57 0.47
N ARG A 253 -37.69 -4.48 0.28
CA ARG A 253 -37.63 -5.81 0.91
C ARG A 253 -36.38 -6.61 0.57
N TRP A 254 -35.88 -6.51 -0.66
CA TRP A 254 -34.66 -7.21 -1.06
C TRP A 254 -33.38 -6.47 -0.62
N VAL A 255 -33.44 -5.15 -0.47
CA VAL A 255 -32.38 -4.35 0.15
C VAL A 255 -32.26 -4.71 1.63
N ASP A 256 -33.38 -4.76 2.37
CA ASP A 256 -33.41 -5.08 3.80
C ASP A 256 -32.89 -6.49 4.10
N ARG A 257 -33.05 -7.42 3.16
CA ARG A 257 -32.50 -8.78 3.26
C ARG A 257 -31.03 -8.88 2.85
N GLY A 258 -30.46 -7.83 2.27
CA GLY A 258 -29.06 -7.73 1.89
C GLY A 258 -28.69 -8.30 0.52
N GLN A 259 -29.63 -8.84 -0.28
CA GLN A 259 -29.34 -9.41 -1.61
C GLN A 259 -29.41 -8.39 -2.75
N LEU A 260 -29.83 -7.16 -2.46
CA LEU A 260 -29.91 -6.06 -3.41
C LEU A 260 -29.24 -4.82 -2.84
N SER A 261 -28.51 -4.08 -3.67
CA SER A 261 -28.10 -2.71 -3.40
C SER A 261 -28.99 -1.75 -4.18
N TRP A 262 -29.45 -0.68 -3.53
CA TRP A 262 -30.26 0.37 -4.17
C TRP A 262 -29.76 1.75 -3.77
N GLY A 263 -28.69 2.16 -4.44
CA GLY A 263 -28.03 3.45 -4.28
C GLY A 263 -27.23 3.78 -5.54
N ALA A 264 -26.39 4.83 -5.49
CA ALA A 264 -25.61 5.24 -6.67
C ALA A 264 -24.51 4.23 -7.09
N ASN A 265 -24.16 3.29 -6.19
CA ASN A 265 -23.21 2.22 -6.42
C ASN A 265 -21.85 2.69 -6.97
N LEU A 266 -21.23 3.66 -6.29
CA LEU A 266 -19.97 4.26 -6.72
C LEU A 266 -18.77 3.32 -6.50
N PRO A 267 -17.75 3.35 -7.37
CA PRO A 267 -16.52 2.58 -7.18
C PRO A 267 -15.63 3.16 -6.08
N ILE A 268 -14.85 2.30 -5.42
CA ILE A 268 -13.79 2.72 -4.49
C ILE A 268 -12.53 3.06 -5.29
N SER A 269 -12.55 4.19 -5.99
CA SER A 269 -11.49 4.66 -6.88
C SER A 269 -11.58 6.16 -7.14
N PRO A 270 -10.55 6.81 -7.71
CA PRO A 270 -10.60 8.23 -8.08
C PRO A 270 -11.74 8.55 -9.07
N ASP A 271 -12.18 7.56 -9.86
CA ASP A 271 -13.28 7.69 -10.82
C ASP A 271 -14.65 7.91 -10.17
N ALA A 272 -14.79 7.71 -8.87
CA ALA A 272 -16.05 7.91 -8.14
C ALA A 272 -16.67 9.30 -8.39
N GLU A 273 -15.84 10.34 -8.54
CA GLU A 273 -16.30 11.70 -8.84
C GLU A 273 -16.98 11.79 -10.22
N ARG A 274 -16.38 11.16 -11.23
CA ARG A 274 -16.93 11.10 -12.59
C ARG A 274 -18.20 10.27 -12.62
N VAL A 275 -18.19 9.09 -12.01
CA VAL A 275 -19.36 8.19 -11.99
C VAL A 275 -20.54 8.86 -11.28
N LEU A 276 -20.33 9.53 -10.15
CA LEU A 276 -21.40 10.26 -9.47
C LEU A 276 -22.00 11.37 -10.34
N ALA A 277 -21.16 12.11 -11.07
CA ALA A 277 -21.63 13.15 -11.99
C ALA A 277 -22.54 12.56 -13.09
N GLU A 278 -22.14 11.44 -13.68
CA GLU A 278 -22.92 10.72 -14.69
C GLU A 278 -24.26 10.23 -14.12
N ARG A 279 -24.29 9.73 -12.88
CA ARG A 279 -25.51 9.28 -12.21
C ARG A 279 -26.46 10.44 -11.92
N ILE A 280 -25.97 11.58 -11.43
CA ILE A 280 -26.80 12.78 -11.22
C ILE A 280 -27.35 13.29 -12.55
N ALA A 281 -26.54 13.32 -13.61
CA ALA A 281 -26.96 13.75 -14.94
C ALA A 281 -28.09 12.86 -15.53
N ALA A 282 -28.13 11.58 -15.17
CA ALA A 282 -29.13 10.63 -15.63
C ALA A 282 -30.51 10.77 -14.93
N ILE A 283 -30.65 11.63 -13.92
CA ILE A 283 -31.93 11.93 -13.27
C ILE A 283 -32.85 12.63 -14.28
N GLY A 284 -33.95 11.99 -14.67
CA GLY A 284 -34.86 12.53 -15.69
C GLY A 284 -35.77 13.66 -15.24
N ASP A 285 -35.94 13.86 -13.92
CA ASP A 285 -36.67 15.02 -13.37
C ASP A 285 -35.75 16.23 -13.22
N ASP A 286 -36.06 17.32 -13.93
CA ASP A 286 -35.22 18.51 -13.99
C ASP A 286 -35.04 19.21 -12.63
N THR A 287 -36.07 19.22 -11.79
CA THR A 287 -36.02 19.87 -10.47
C THR A 287 -35.17 19.05 -9.51
N VAL A 288 -35.38 17.73 -9.50
CA VAL A 288 -34.59 16.79 -8.68
C VAL A 288 -33.12 16.82 -9.12
N ARG A 289 -32.85 16.79 -10.43
CA ARG A 289 -31.51 16.86 -11.00
C ARG A 289 -30.80 18.16 -10.63
N ALA A 290 -31.48 19.31 -10.74
CA ALA A 290 -30.93 20.60 -10.38
C ALA A 290 -30.54 20.67 -8.89
N GLY A 291 -31.38 20.13 -7.99
CA GLY A 291 -31.09 20.07 -6.56
C GLY A 291 -29.85 19.21 -6.23
N ALA A 292 -29.77 18.01 -6.81
CA ALA A 292 -28.60 17.13 -6.66
C ALA A 292 -27.33 17.76 -7.26
N THR A 293 -27.44 18.40 -8.42
CA THR A 293 -26.29 19.07 -9.07
C THR A 293 -25.77 20.22 -8.21
N ALA A 294 -26.66 21.06 -7.66
CA ALA A 294 -26.27 22.22 -6.86
C ALA A 294 -25.48 21.84 -5.59
N GLY A 295 -25.87 20.76 -4.91
CA GLY A 295 -25.11 20.27 -3.75
C GLY A 295 -23.73 19.73 -4.14
N PHE A 296 -23.63 19.03 -5.27
CA PHE A 296 -22.37 18.47 -5.74
C PHE A 296 -21.40 19.55 -6.26
N ASP A 297 -21.92 20.56 -6.96
CA ASP A 297 -21.12 21.69 -7.45
C ASP A 297 -20.50 22.50 -6.29
N ARG A 298 -21.23 22.65 -5.17
CA ARG A 298 -20.67 23.24 -3.94
C ARG A 298 -19.48 22.45 -3.40
N LEU A 299 -19.59 21.11 -3.36
CA LEU A 299 -18.47 20.26 -2.94
C LEU A 299 -17.28 20.39 -3.89
N ARG A 300 -17.52 20.36 -5.20
CA ARG A 300 -16.46 20.52 -6.22
C ARG A 300 -15.76 21.86 -6.09
N ALA A 301 -16.50 22.95 -5.97
CA ALA A 301 -15.93 24.29 -5.79
C ALA A 301 -15.09 24.38 -4.49
N ALA A 302 -15.55 23.75 -3.40
CA ALA A 302 -14.78 23.70 -2.16
C ALA A 302 -13.50 22.86 -2.30
N ARG A 303 -13.54 21.72 -2.99
CA ARG A 303 -12.35 20.91 -3.32
C ARG A 303 -11.38 21.68 -4.20
N ASP A 304 -11.88 22.38 -5.22
CA ASP A 304 -11.06 23.18 -6.12
C ASP A 304 -10.40 24.36 -5.38
N THR A 305 -11.08 24.92 -4.37
CA THR A 305 -10.50 25.92 -3.45
C THR A 305 -9.36 25.33 -2.61
N VAL A 306 -9.50 24.09 -2.12
CA VAL A 306 -8.41 23.36 -1.45
C VAL A 306 -7.22 23.16 -2.40
N ALA A 307 -7.47 22.73 -3.64
CA ALA A 307 -6.42 22.55 -4.64
C ALA A 307 -5.68 23.88 -4.95
N ALA A 308 -6.43 24.99 -5.04
CA ALA A 308 -5.89 26.33 -5.28
C ALA A 308 -5.15 26.95 -4.07
N ALA A 309 -5.19 26.29 -2.90
CA ALA A 309 -4.46 26.70 -1.70
C ALA A 309 -3.08 26.03 -1.56
N ALA A 310 -2.67 25.19 -2.52
CA ALA A 310 -1.36 24.55 -2.53
C ALA A 310 -0.22 25.56 -2.36
N GLY A 311 0.74 25.24 -1.49
CA GLY A 311 1.87 26.12 -1.15
C GLY A 311 1.57 27.22 -0.12
N ASP A 312 0.33 27.37 0.34
CA ASP A 312 -0.06 28.34 1.37
C ASP A 312 -0.74 27.62 2.55
N PRO A 313 -0.02 27.37 3.66
CA PRO A 313 -0.55 26.60 4.78
C PRO A 313 -1.77 27.27 5.45
N ASP A 314 -1.82 28.60 5.50
CA ASP A 314 -2.91 29.32 6.17
C ASP A 314 -4.18 29.30 5.31
N ARG A 315 -4.05 29.54 4.00
CA ARG A 315 -5.17 29.35 3.05
C ARG A 315 -5.64 27.90 3.02
N LEU A 316 -4.72 26.94 3.10
CA LEU A 316 -5.06 25.51 3.08
C LEU A 316 -5.90 25.11 4.30
N VAL A 317 -5.56 25.59 5.51
CA VAL A 317 -6.36 25.36 6.72
C VAL A 317 -7.79 25.86 6.53
N THR A 318 -7.94 27.10 6.05
CA THR A 318 -9.26 27.68 5.79
C THR A 318 -10.02 26.89 4.73
N ALA A 319 -9.37 26.49 3.65
CA ALA A 319 -9.99 25.74 2.56
C ALA A 319 -10.46 24.34 3.00
N LEU A 320 -9.65 23.59 3.76
CA LEU A 320 -10.03 22.28 4.29
C LEU A 320 -11.17 22.37 5.30
N ALA A 321 -11.16 23.39 6.15
CA ALA A 321 -12.26 23.67 7.06
C ALA A 321 -13.55 24.02 6.29
N GLY A 322 -13.43 24.85 5.24
CA GLY A 322 -14.52 25.19 4.33
C GLY A 322 -15.11 23.96 3.64
N LEU A 323 -14.27 23.11 3.06
CA LEU A 323 -14.70 21.83 2.47
C LEU A 323 -15.40 20.92 3.49
N SER A 324 -14.89 20.85 4.71
CA SER A 324 -15.50 20.05 5.78
C SER A 324 -16.87 20.60 6.20
N ALA A 325 -17.02 21.92 6.26
CA ALA A 325 -18.28 22.59 6.56
C ALA A 325 -19.29 22.39 5.43
N GLU A 326 -18.88 22.57 4.17
CA GLU A 326 -19.72 22.32 2.99
C GLU A 326 -20.17 20.86 2.92
N PHE A 327 -19.24 19.91 3.13
CA PHE A 327 -19.57 18.49 3.24
C PHE A 327 -20.63 18.23 4.30
N THR A 328 -20.44 18.76 5.51
CA THR A 328 -21.40 18.58 6.60
C THR A 328 -22.75 19.24 6.27
N ALA A 329 -22.76 20.40 5.62
CA ALA A 329 -23.97 21.12 5.26
C ALA A 329 -24.81 20.38 4.22
N VAL A 330 -24.19 19.75 3.21
CA VAL A 330 -24.92 19.03 2.15
C VAL A 330 -25.24 17.58 2.52
N THR A 331 -24.44 16.95 3.39
CA THR A 331 -24.64 15.55 3.79
C THR A 331 -25.38 15.37 5.11
N GLY A 332 -25.24 16.32 6.04
CA GLY A 332 -25.60 16.13 7.46
C GLY A 332 -24.68 15.16 8.21
N ARG A 333 -23.57 14.72 7.60
CA ARG A 333 -22.64 13.72 8.15
C ARG A 333 -21.30 14.36 8.54
N PRO A 334 -20.54 13.78 9.48
CA PRO A 334 -19.21 14.27 9.83
C PRO A 334 -18.22 14.16 8.66
N ALA A 335 -17.41 15.20 8.44
CA ALA A 335 -16.38 15.25 7.39
C ALA A 335 -15.11 14.41 7.67
N THR A 336 -15.12 13.58 8.72
CA THR A 336 -14.00 12.68 9.04
C THR A 336 -14.49 11.33 9.56
N ARG A 337 -13.73 10.28 9.32
CA ARG A 337 -13.99 8.92 9.80
C ARG A 337 -12.73 8.20 10.30
N HIS A 338 -12.91 7.08 10.99
CA HIS A 338 -11.82 6.18 11.44
C HIS A 338 -10.65 6.90 12.13
N ARG A 339 -10.96 7.78 13.09
CA ARG A 339 -9.95 8.60 13.78
C ARG A 339 -8.85 7.71 14.38
N GLY A 340 -7.59 8.03 14.07
CA GLY A 340 -6.43 7.30 14.58
C GLY A 340 -6.00 6.08 13.75
N GLN A 341 -6.78 5.65 12.75
CA GLN A 341 -6.39 4.54 11.86
C GLN A 341 -5.48 5.02 10.71
N MET A 342 -4.48 4.22 10.36
CA MET A 342 -3.61 4.46 9.19
C MET A 342 -4.17 3.78 7.95
N TYR A 343 -3.92 4.37 6.77
CA TYR A 343 -4.38 3.86 5.47
C TYR A 343 -5.91 3.69 5.35
N ALA A 344 -6.68 4.61 5.92
CA ALA A 344 -8.14 4.52 6.01
C ALA A 344 -8.92 5.59 5.22
N GLY A 345 -8.23 6.52 4.54
CA GLY A 345 -8.85 7.67 3.85
C GLY A 345 -9.76 8.47 4.80
N ARG A 346 -9.16 9.21 5.75
CA ARG A 346 -9.90 9.76 6.91
C ARG A 346 -10.66 11.06 6.63
N THR A 347 -10.24 11.81 5.62
CA THR A 347 -10.73 13.15 5.27
C THR A 347 -11.56 13.10 3.99
N VAL A 348 -12.29 14.18 3.68
CA VAL A 348 -13.14 14.25 2.46
C VAL A 348 -12.33 14.18 1.16
N CYS A 349 -11.10 14.70 1.17
CA CYS A 349 -10.18 14.64 0.05
C CYS A 349 -8.75 14.35 0.52
N TYR A 350 -7.88 14.05 -0.43
CA TYR A 350 -6.44 13.92 -0.27
C TYR A 350 -5.70 14.58 -1.42
N GLU A 351 -4.40 14.83 -1.23
CA GLU A 351 -3.49 15.26 -2.28
C GLU A 351 -2.49 14.15 -2.60
N ASP A 352 -2.24 13.94 -3.89
CA ASP A 352 -1.07 13.23 -4.39
C ASP A 352 -0.24 14.11 -5.32
N SER A 353 1.05 13.79 -5.47
CA SER A 353 1.96 14.63 -6.23
C SER A 353 2.99 13.84 -7.04
N ALA A 354 3.31 14.36 -8.22
CA ALA A 354 4.44 13.92 -9.01
C ALA A 354 5.68 14.78 -8.70
N ARG A 355 6.83 14.13 -8.51
CA ARG A 355 8.12 14.80 -8.31
C ARG A 355 8.52 15.55 -9.58
N ASP A 356 9.12 16.73 -9.41
CA ASP A 356 9.74 17.48 -10.49
C ASP A 356 11.18 16.99 -10.71
N LEU A 357 11.31 15.81 -11.31
CA LEU A 357 12.58 15.14 -11.56
C LEU A 357 12.50 14.29 -12.83
N GLU A 358 13.42 14.50 -13.76
CA GLU A 358 13.70 13.54 -14.83
C GLU A 358 14.88 12.67 -14.40
N PHE A 359 14.71 11.34 -14.45
CA PHE A 359 15.80 10.43 -14.15
C PHE A 359 15.88 9.20 -15.06
N ARG A 360 17.11 8.73 -15.26
CA ARG A 360 17.46 7.50 -16.00
C ARG A 360 18.55 6.74 -15.25
N LEU A 361 18.35 5.43 -15.14
CA LEU A 361 19.32 4.51 -14.54
C LEU A 361 19.99 3.67 -15.64
N GLY A 362 21.31 3.73 -15.71
CA GLY A 362 22.10 3.03 -16.72
C GLY A 362 22.59 1.64 -16.31
N ALA A 363 23.48 1.10 -17.15
CA ALA A 363 24.08 -0.22 -16.99
C ALA A 363 24.75 -0.42 -15.63
N THR A 364 25.44 0.58 -15.08
CA THR A 364 26.15 0.45 -13.78
C THR A 364 25.23 -0.01 -12.65
N VAL A 365 24.00 0.52 -12.57
CA VAL A 365 23.03 0.12 -11.53
C VAL A 365 22.37 -1.22 -11.88
N LEU A 366 22.04 -1.44 -13.15
CA LEU A 366 21.46 -2.70 -13.64
C LEU A 366 22.38 -3.90 -13.40
N ASP A 367 23.65 -3.77 -13.74
CA ASP A 367 24.66 -4.82 -13.60
C ASP A 367 24.91 -5.16 -12.13
N ALA A 368 24.92 -4.14 -11.26
CA ALA A 368 25.04 -4.32 -9.82
C ALA A 368 23.80 -4.98 -9.19
N LEU A 369 22.61 -4.82 -9.78
CA LEU A 369 21.37 -5.48 -9.37
C LEU A 369 21.31 -6.94 -9.82
N ALA A 370 21.75 -7.24 -11.05
CA ALA A 370 21.43 -8.46 -11.78
C ALA A 370 21.66 -9.76 -10.97
N ALA A 371 22.92 -10.14 -10.76
CA ALA A 371 23.26 -11.41 -10.10
C ALA A 371 22.75 -11.53 -8.65
N PRO A 372 22.92 -10.54 -7.76
CA PRO A 372 22.44 -10.68 -6.38
C PRO A 372 20.92 -10.66 -6.26
N LEU A 373 20.21 -9.89 -7.09
CA LEU A 373 18.74 -9.90 -7.08
C LEU A 373 18.18 -11.23 -7.60
N ALA A 374 18.83 -11.86 -8.58
CA ALA A 374 18.43 -13.17 -9.10
C ALA A 374 18.43 -14.27 -8.00
N VAL A 375 19.33 -14.20 -7.03
CA VAL A 375 19.33 -15.12 -5.86
C VAL A 375 18.03 -14.97 -5.06
N VAL A 376 17.60 -13.73 -4.80
CA VAL A 376 16.37 -13.45 -4.04
C VAL A 376 15.11 -13.78 -4.86
N LEU A 377 15.14 -13.53 -6.17
CA LEU A 377 14.04 -13.84 -7.08
C LEU A 377 13.82 -15.35 -7.23
N GLN A 378 14.88 -16.17 -7.21
CA GLN A 378 14.72 -17.63 -7.20
C GLN A 378 13.98 -18.12 -5.94
N ALA A 379 14.26 -17.53 -4.78
CA ALA A 379 13.51 -17.82 -3.55
C ALA A 379 12.05 -17.35 -3.63
N ALA A 380 11.79 -16.22 -4.29
CA ALA A 380 10.43 -15.75 -4.55
C ALA A 380 9.66 -16.70 -5.48
N ARG A 381 10.27 -17.18 -6.58
CA ARG A 381 9.70 -18.20 -7.45
C ARG A 381 9.33 -19.45 -6.65
N TRP A 382 10.27 -19.97 -5.86
CA TRP A 382 10.03 -21.13 -5.00
C TRP A 382 8.87 -20.90 -4.02
N LEU A 383 8.83 -19.74 -3.34
CA LEU A 383 7.74 -19.44 -2.42
C LEU A 383 6.37 -19.45 -3.13
N THR A 384 6.28 -18.86 -4.32
CA THR A 384 5.02 -18.91 -5.10
C THR A 384 4.67 -20.35 -5.48
N ALA A 385 5.65 -21.18 -5.85
CA ALA A 385 5.44 -22.56 -6.25
C ALA A 385 4.92 -23.42 -5.08
N GLU A 386 5.52 -23.33 -3.90
CA GLU A 386 5.07 -24.06 -2.70
C GLU A 386 3.68 -23.63 -2.25
N ILE A 387 3.42 -22.31 -2.23
CA ILE A 387 2.09 -21.80 -1.89
C ILE A 387 1.08 -22.25 -2.94
N GLY A 388 1.40 -22.14 -4.24
CA GLY A 388 0.54 -22.59 -5.32
C GLY A 388 0.18 -24.08 -5.20
N ALA A 389 1.16 -24.93 -4.86
CA ALA A 389 0.93 -26.35 -4.62
C ALA A 389 0.01 -26.59 -3.42
N GLY A 390 0.31 -26.00 -2.26
CA GLY A 390 -0.51 -26.16 -1.06
C GLY A 390 -1.93 -25.60 -1.20
N VAL A 391 -2.08 -24.48 -1.91
CA VAL A 391 -3.39 -23.91 -2.26
C VAL A 391 -4.15 -24.82 -3.22
N THR A 392 -3.49 -25.37 -4.24
CA THR A 392 -4.12 -26.32 -5.17
C THR A 392 -4.65 -27.53 -4.42
N THR A 393 -3.85 -28.14 -3.53
CA THR A 393 -4.31 -29.25 -2.68
C THR A 393 -5.53 -28.88 -1.85
N LEU A 394 -5.49 -27.74 -1.13
CA LEU A 394 -6.62 -27.25 -0.34
C LEU A 394 -7.89 -27.07 -1.20
N LEU A 395 -7.75 -26.47 -2.38
CA LEU A 395 -8.89 -26.21 -3.26
C LEU A 395 -9.45 -27.50 -3.89
N SER A 396 -8.60 -28.48 -4.19
CA SER A 396 -9.00 -29.82 -4.63
C SER A 396 -9.76 -30.57 -3.54
N GLU A 397 -9.28 -30.55 -2.30
CA GLU A 397 -9.98 -31.18 -1.17
C GLU A 397 -11.37 -30.56 -0.96
N LEU A 398 -11.46 -29.22 -0.96
CA LEU A 398 -12.74 -28.52 -0.87
C LEU A 398 -13.66 -28.82 -2.05
N HIS A 399 -13.13 -28.94 -3.26
CA HIS A 399 -13.91 -29.31 -4.44
C HIS A 399 -14.46 -30.72 -4.31
N ASP A 400 -13.62 -31.71 -3.99
CA ASP A 400 -14.00 -33.11 -3.88
C ASP A 400 -15.08 -33.32 -2.79
N GLU A 401 -14.96 -32.60 -1.66
CA GLU A 401 -15.98 -32.59 -0.61
C GLU A 401 -17.33 -32.03 -1.10
N LEU A 402 -17.32 -30.87 -1.76
CA LEU A 402 -18.53 -30.23 -2.26
C LEU A 402 -19.16 -30.98 -3.44
N ALA A 403 -18.35 -31.69 -4.24
CA ALA A 403 -18.80 -32.41 -5.43
C ALA A 403 -19.73 -33.57 -5.11
N VAL A 404 -19.69 -34.10 -3.88
CA VAL A 404 -20.60 -35.15 -3.37
C VAL A 404 -22.07 -34.69 -3.42
N ASP A 405 -22.31 -33.40 -3.17
CA ASP A 405 -23.67 -32.82 -3.10
C ASP A 405 -24.13 -32.22 -4.45
N GLY A 406 -23.27 -32.24 -5.48
CA GLY A 406 -23.60 -31.79 -6.83
C GLY A 406 -22.54 -30.88 -7.46
N PRO A 407 -22.91 -30.09 -8.49
CA PRO A 407 -21.98 -29.20 -9.17
C PRO A 407 -21.40 -28.14 -8.24
N VAL A 408 -20.07 -28.04 -8.20
CA VAL A 408 -19.34 -27.11 -7.33
C VAL A 408 -19.28 -25.72 -7.95
N ARG A 409 -19.55 -24.69 -7.15
CA ARG A 409 -19.49 -23.28 -7.56
C ARG A 409 -18.34 -22.58 -6.87
N LEU A 410 -17.77 -21.58 -7.56
CA LEU A 410 -16.65 -20.80 -7.05
C LEU A 410 -17.00 -20.10 -5.73
N ALA A 411 -18.23 -19.60 -5.60
CA ALA A 411 -18.70 -18.94 -4.38
C ALA A 411 -18.50 -19.80 -3.12
N ASP A 412 -18.81 -21.09 -3.20
CA ASP A 412 -18.75 -22.00 -2.05
C ASP A 412 -17.30 -22.30 -1.66
N ILE A 413 -16.46 -22.62 -2.66
CA ILE A 413 -15.02 -22.81 -2.46
C ILE A 413 -14.38 -21.54 -1.90
N TRP A 414 -14.70 -20.37 -2.46
CA TRP A 414 -14.16 -19.09 -2.01
C TRP A 414 -14.51 -18.78 -0.56
N SER A 415 -15.75 -19.03 -0.15
CA SER A 415 -16.20 -18.83 1.23
C SER A 415 -15.46 -19.77 2.21
N LEU A 416 -15.23 -21.03 1.85
CA LEU A 416 -14.57 -22.01 2.73
C LEU A 416 -13.04 -21.83 2.77
N ALA A 417 -12.42 -21.52 1.63
CA ALA A 417 -10.97 -21.45 1.53
C ALA A 417 -10.35 -20.29 2.34
N GLN A 418 -11.04 -19.15 2.43
CA GLN A 418 -10.49 -17.93 3.05
C GLN A 418 -9.92 -18.15 4.46
N GLY A 419 -10.66 -18.85 5.33
CA GLY A 419 -10.23 -19.12 6.70
C GLY A 419 -9.02 -20.03 6.78
N THR A 420 -8.98 -21.07 5.93
CA THR A 420 -7.91 -22.07 5.92
C THR A 420 -6.62 -21.51 5.33
N LEU A 421 -6.70 -20.62 4.33
CA LEU A 421 -5.53 -19.96 3.73
C LEU A 421 -4.70 -19.18 4.76
N VAL A 422 -5.36 -18.53 5.72
CA VAL A 422 -4.73 -17.69 6.76
C VAL A 422 -4.53 -18.42 8.09
N ALA A 423 -4.84 -19.72 8.16
CA ALA A 423 -4.65 -20.50 9.36
C ALA A 423 -3.15 -20.64 9.70
N PRO A 424 -2.77 -20.78 10.99
CA PRO A 424 -1.36 -20.93 11.40
C PRO A 424 -0.63 -22.12 10.75
N HIS A 425 -1.37 -23.14 10.34
CA HIS A 425 -0.88 -24.32 9.63
C HIS A 425 -1.34 -24.38 8.17
N GLY A 426 -1.84 -23.26 7.65
CA GLY A 426 -2.22 -23.12 6.24
C GLY A 426 -1.01 -23.10 5.31
N PRO A 427 -1.25 -23.13 3.98
CA PRO A 427 -0.18 -23.23 2.99
C PRO A 427 0.79 -22.03 3.05
N ILE A 428 0.28 -20.82 3.31
CA ILE A 428 1.10 -19.59 3.34
C ILE A 428 2.05 -19.60 4.54
N ALA A 429 1.53 -19.86 5.74
CA ALA A 429 2.33 -19.88 6.97
C ALA A 429 3.41 -20.98 6.93
N THR A 430 3.05 -22.16 6.40
CA THR A 430 3.98 -23.29 6.25
C THR A 430 5.12 -22.96 5.28
N ALA A 431 4.80 -22.43 4.10
CA ALA A 431 5.83 -22.05 3.12
C ALA A 431 6.71 -20.90 3.62
N ALA A 432 6.15 -19.93 4.37
CA ALA A 432 6.91 -18.83 4.96
C ALA A 432 7.90 -19.31 6.05
N ALA A 433 7.53 -20.31 6.86
CA ALA A 433 8.44 -20.89 7.85
C ALA A 433 9.57 -21.70 7.19
N ASP A 434 9.27 -22.44 6.12
CA ASP A 434 10.31 -23.16 5.36
C ASP A 434 11.23 -22.19 4.59
N LEU A 435 10.70 -21.04 4.14
CA LEU A 435 11.50 -19.96 3.53
C LEU A 435 12.62 -19.47 4.48
N THR A 436 12.29 -19.16 5.74
CA THR A 436 13.28 -18.63 6.70
C THR A 436 14.34 -19.67 7.07
N GLU A 437 13.95 -20.93 7.24
CA GLU A 437 14.88 -22.04 7.47
C GLU A 437 15.86 -22.20 6.30
N ARG A 438 15.35 -22.13 5.06
CA ARG A 438 16.17 -22.27 3.85
C ARG A 438 17.15 -21.13 3.67
N TRP A 439 16.76 -19.90 3.98
CA TRP A 439 17.68 -18.77 4.02
C TRP A 439 18.76 -18.94 5.07
N ALA A 440 18.39 -19.40 6.28
CA ALA A 440 19.35 -19.66 7.35
C ALA A 440 20.41 -20.70 6.93
N ARG A 441 19.97 -21.73 6.18
CA ARG A 441 20.87 -22.73 5.57
C ARG A 441 21.75 -22.13 4.47
N LEU A 442 21.17 -21.41 3.50
CA LEU A 442 21.91 -20.85 2.36
C LEU A 442 23.00 -19.88 2.81
N PHE A 443 22.71 -19.06 3.83
CA PHE A 443 23.65 -18.08 4.36
C PHE A 443 24.55 -18.62 5.48
N GLY A 444 24.39 -19.88 5.89
CA GLY A 444 25.17 -20.47 6.99
C GLY A 444 25.01 -19.73 8.32
N LEU A 445 23.82 -19.17 8.59
CA LEU A 445 23.61 -18.25 9.72
C LEU A 445 23.86 -18.89 11.09
N ARG A 446 23.68 -20.20 11.19
CA ARG A 446 23.90 -20.99 12.41
C ARG A 446 25.37 -21.18 12.75
N ASP A 447 26.26 -21.04 11.77
CA ASP A 447 27.69 -21.28 11.91
C ASP A 447 28.49 -19.97 12.04
N LEU A 448 27.80 -18.83 12.13
CA LEU A 448 28.44 -17.52 12.23
C LEU A 448 29.14 -17.33 13.58
N PRO A 449 30.35 -16.71 13.60
CA PRO A 449 31.00 -16.31 14.83
C PRO A 449 30.12 -15.36 15.66
N ALA A 450 30.20 -15.50 16.99
CA ALA A 450 29.56 -14.56 17.91
C ALA A 450 30.05 -13.12 17.63
N GLY A 451 29.12 -12.18 17.56
CA GLY A 451 29.44 -10.76 17.30
C GLY A 451 29.74 -10.42 15.85
N CYS A 452 29.46 -11.32 14.89
CA CYS A 452 29.54 -11.01 13.46
C CYS A 452 28.72 -9.73 13.15
N VAL A 453 29.36 -8.70 12.62
CA VAL A 453 28.70 -7.41 12.29
C VAL A 453 28.12 -7.45 10.87
N GLU A 454 28.86 -8.02 9.93
CA GLU A 454 28.50 -8.12 8.52
C GLU A 454 28.91 -9.49 7.96
N LEU A 455 27.99 -10.11 7.23
CA LEU A 455 28.19 -11.29 6.38
C LEU A 455 28.20 -10.84 4.92
N ARG A 456 29.35 -10.99 4.24
CA ARG A 456 29.47 -10.70 2.81
C ARG A 456 29.53 -12.01 2.03
N LEU A 457 28.68 -12.11 1.02
CA LEU A 457 28.53 -13.26 0.13
C LEU A 457 28.71 -12.80 -1.31
N SER A 458 29.14 -13.71 -2.19
CA SER A 458 29.14 -13.45 -3.63
C SER A 458 27.93 -14.13 -4.29
N ALA A 459 27.26 -13.44 -5.22
CA ALA A 459 26.20 -14.10 -6.00
C ALA A 459 26.75 -15.27 -6.82
N ALA A 460 28.01 -15.21 -7.27
CA ALA A 460 28.66 -16.28 -8.01
C ALA A 460 28.76 -17.58 -7.18
N ASP A 461 29.12 -17.47 -5.89
CA ASP A 461 29.22 -18.61 -4.97
C ASP A 461 27.84 -19.20 -4.61
N LEU A 462 26.81 -18.36 -4.64
CA LEU A 462 25.42 -18.74 -4.34
C LEU A 462 24.66 -19.29 -5.55
N ALA A 463 25.06 -18.99 -6.78
CA ALA A 463 24.29 -19.26 -8.00
C ALA A 463 23.90 -20.74 -8.18
N GLY A 464 24.80 -21.68 -7.84
CA GLY A 464 24.49 -23.11 -7.86
C GLY A 464 23.68 -23.57 -6.64
N GLN A 465 24.01 -23.04 -5.45
CA GLN A 465 23.40 -23.44 -4.19
C GLN A 465 21.94 -22.99 -4.08
N VAL A 466 21.62 -21.79 -4.58
CA VAL A 466 20.27 -21.22 -4.50
C VAL A 466 19.23 -22.11 -5.19
N HIS A 467 19.55 -22.72 -6.34
CA HIS A 467 18.65 -23.62 -7.04
C HIS A 467 18.43 -24.94 -6.31
N ALA A 468 19.45 -25.44 -5.59
CA ALA A 468 19.30 -26.62 -4.75
C ALA A 468 18.52 -26.32 -3.46
N VAL A 469 18.70 -25.12 -2.88
CA VAL A 469 18.01 -24.70 -1.65
C VAL A 469 16.56 -24.30 -1.93
N PHE A 470 16.29 -23.67 -3.07
CA PHE A 470 14.98 -23.19 -3.51
C PHE A 470 14.62 -23.81 -4.88
N PRO A 471 14.34 -25.12 -4.93
CA PRO A 471 14.09 -25.83 -6.19
C PRO A 471 12.73 -25.42 -6.77
N ALA A 472 12.73 -24.59 -7.80
CA ALA A 472 11.53 -24.21 -8.53
C ALA A 472 11.85 -23.81 -9.96
N ASP A 473 11.19 -24.47 -10.91
CA ASP A 473 11.36 -24.22 -12.35
C ASP A 473 10.37 -23.21 -12.91
N ARG A 474 9.28 -22.91 -12.17
CA ARG A 474 8.18 -22.06 -12.63
C ARG A 474 7.43 -21.42 -11.44
N PRO A 475 6.69 -20.32 -11.66
CA PRO A 475 5.80 -19.73 -10.65
C PRO A 475 4.62 -20.66 -10.31
N GLY A 476 4.01 -20.45 -9.13
CA GLY A 476 2.90 -21.27 -8.63
C GLY A 476 1.53 -21.01 -9.24
N TRP A 477 1.35 -19.88 -9.92
CA TRP A 477 0.16 -19.52 -10.69
C TRP A 477 0.54 -18.54 -11.81
N PRO A 478 -0.30 -18.33 -12.84
CA PRO A 478 0.01 -17.50 -14.00
C PRO A 478 0.57 -16.11 -13.68
N SER A 479 -0.10 -15.32 -12.82
CA SER A 479 0.34 -13.97 -12.48
C SER A 479 1.49 -13.89 -11.47
N ALA A 480 1.89 -15.01 -10.85
CA ALA A 480 3.00 -15.08 -9.90
C ALA A 480 4.38 -14.85 -10.52
N ARG A 481 4.45 -14.72 -11.85
CA ARG A 481 5.67 -14.38 -12.59
C ARG A 481 6.11 -12.92 -12.44
N LEU A 482 5.27 -12.03 -11.91
CA LEU A 482 5.61 -10.63 -11.68
C LEU A 482 5.96 -10.39 -10.21
N HIS A 483 7.11 -9.78 -9.96
CA HIS A 483 7.60 -9.46 -8.62
C HIS A 483 7.92 -7.98 -8.48
N ASN A 484 7.76 -7.46 -7.26
CA ASN A 484 8.02 -6.07 -6.94
C ASN A 484 9.08 -5.94 -5.82
N PRO A 485 10.38 -5.83 -6.17
CA PRO A 485 11.41 -5.40 -5.23
C PRO A 485 11.44 -3.88 -5.08
N ASP A 486 11.41 -3.42 -3.84
CA ASP A 486 11.71 -2.04 -3.45
C ASP A 486 13.21 -1.96 -3.06
N VAL A 487 13.98 -1.13 -3.76
CA VAL A 487 15.44 -0.99 -3.60
C VAL A 487 15.82 0.45 -3.33
N GLN A 488 16.54 0.69 -2.24
CA GLN A 488 17.19 1.98 -1.98
C GLN A 488 18.63 1.94 -2.50
N ILE A 489 19.12 3.09 -2.94
CA ILE A 489 20.52 3.26 -3.32
C ILE A 489 21.17 4.14 -2.25
N ALA A 490 22.29 3.68 -1.71
CA ALA A 490 23.13 4.46 -0.80
C ALA A 490 24.35 4.96 -1.59
N ALA A 491 24.38 6.25 -1.91
CA ALA A 491 25.49 6.90 -2.59
C ALA A 491 25.56 8.38 -2.23
N ALA A 492 26.76 8.95 -2.20
CA ALA A 492 26.94 10.36 -1.87
C ALA A 492 26.33 11.31 -2.91
N SER A 493 26.30 10.90 -4.18
CA SER A 493 25.76 11.69 -5.30
C SER A 493 25.53 10.84 -6.56
N PRO A 494 24.86 11.37 -7.59
CA PRO A 494 24.79 10.72 -8.91
C PRO A 494 26.18 10.41 -9.50
N GLU A 495 27.18 11.29 -9.33
CA GLU A 495 28.54 11.05 -9.82
C GLU A 495 29.23 9.91 -9.07
N ALA A 496 28.88 9.67 -7.80
CA ALA A 496 29.36 8.50 -7.07
C ALA A 496 28.78 7.20 -7.65
N LEU A 497 27.53 7.23 -8.14
CA LEU A 497 26.95 6.10 -8.86
C LEU A 497 27.71 5.78 -10.14
N ASP A 498 28.06 6.80 -10.93
CA ASP A 498 28.84 6.64 -12.17
C ASP A 498 30.23 6.04 -11.91
N ARG A 499 30.83 6.33 -10.76
CA ARG A 499 32.12 5.74 -10.33
C ARG A 499 31.98 4.34 -9.71
N GLY A 500 30.76 3.82 -9.55
CA GLY A 500 30.52 2.56 -8.88
C GLY A 500 30.72 2.62 -7.36
N GLU A 501 30.56 3.79 -6.75
CA GLU A 501 30.72 4.03 -5.29
C GLU A 501 29.35 4.05 -4.60
N PHE A 502 28.69 2.91 -4.54
CA PHE A 502 27.36 2.78 -3.93
C PHE A 502 27.07 1.39 -3.38
N LEU A 503 26.05 1.32 -2.51
CA LEU A 503 25.37 0.09 -2.12
C LEU A 503 23.93 0.12 -2.59
N LEU A 504 23.39 -1.07 -2.87
CA LEU A 504 21.98 -1.31 -3.05
C LEU A 504 21.43 -1.88 -1.74
N VAL A 505 20.22 -1.47 -1.35
CA VAL A 505 19.60 -1.94 -0.12
C VAL A 505 18.20 -2.41 -0.44
N LEU A 506 17.97 -3.72 -0.34
CA LEU A 506 16.63 -4.29 -0.49
C LEU A 506 15.78 -3.83 0.69
N GLY A 507 14.79 -2.98 0.41
CA GLY A 507 13.82 -2.51 1.39
C GLY A 507 12.85 -3.63 1.71
N GLU A 508 12.07 -4.01 0.71
CA GLU A 508 11.10 -5.12 0.74
C GLU A 508 11.08 -5.82 -0.61
N LEU A 509 10.73 -7.11 -0.62
CA LEU A 509 10.37 -7.83 -1.84
C LEU A 509 8.92 -8.29 -1.68
N HIS A 510 8.09 -7.95 -2.65
CA HIS A 510 6.71 -8.41 -2.74
C HIS A 510 6.60 -9.44 -3.89
N PRO A 511 6.66 -10.75 -3.60
CA PRO A 511 6.45 -11.78 -4.60
C PRO A 511 5.04 -11.74 -5.17
N ALA A 512 4.87 -12.05 -6.45
CA ALA A 512 3.56 -12.11 -7.12
C ALA A 512 2.75 -10.80 -7.00
N ALA A 513 3.44 -9.65 -6.97
CA ALA A 513 2.83 -8.33 -6.83
C ALA A 513 3.08 -7.47 -8.07
N ILE A 514 2.00 -6.93 -8.63
CA ILE A 514 2.02 -6.09 -9.84
C ILE A 514 2.04 -4.63 -9.40
N ALA A 515 3.25 -4.12 -9.13
CA ALA A 515 3.47 -2.82 -8.49
C ALA A 515 2.77 -1.67 -9.23
N PHE A 516 2.88 -1.66 -10.56
CA PHE A 516 2.49 -0.55 -11.41
C PHE A 516 0.98 -0.47 -11.65
N ASP A 517 0.26 -1.55 -11.34
CA ASP A 517 -1.21 -1.58 -11.36
C ASP A 517 -1.81 -0.99 -10.08
N SER A 518 -1.50 0.28 -9.83
CA SER A 518 -1.93 1.01 -8.66
C SER A 518 -2.33 2.43 -9.04
N ALA A 519 -3.51 2.88 -8.61
CA ALA A 519 -4.04 4.20 -8.95
C ALA A 519 -3.11 5.34 -8.53
N VAL A 520 -2.47 5.24 -7.36
CA VAL A 520 -1.49 6.23 -6.86
C VAL A 520 -0.25 6.40 -7.75
N LEU A 521 0.14 5.36 -8.51
CA LEU A 521 1.32 5.40 -9.37
C LEU A 521 0.94 5.73 -10.82
N SER A 522 0.03 4.92 -11.38
CA SER A 522 -0.38 4.99 -12.79
C SER A 522 -0.94 6.35 -13.21
N MET A 523 -1.64 7.07 -12.31
CA MET A 523 -2.19 8.40 -12.61
C MET A 523 -1.13 9.47 -12.95
N PHE A 524 0.13 9.24 -12.56
CA PHE A 524 1.27 10.12 -12.85
C PHE A 524 2.21 9.56 -13.91
N HIS A 525 1.93 8.38 -14.48
CA HIS A 525 2.71 7.87 -15.60
C HIS A 525 2.48 8.77 -16.83
N PRO A 526 3.53 9.12 -17.60
CA PRO A 526 3.38 9.94 -18.81
C PRO A 526 2.45 9.32 -19.87
N ASP A 527 2.39 7.99 -19.91
CA ASP A 527 1.54 7.23 -20.84
C ASP A 527 0.95 5.97 -20.18
N PRO A 528 -0.13 6.08 -19.40
CA PRO A 528 -0.73 4.94 -18.71
C PRO A 528 -1.24 3.84 -19.66
N ALA A 529 -1.52 4.19 -20.93
CA ALA A 529 -2.00 3.23 -21.92
C ALA A 529 -0.88 2.29 -22.37
N THR A 530 0.34 2.80 -22.56
CA THR A 530 1.52 1.94 -22.82
C THR A 530 1.81 1.02 -21.64
N LEU A 531 1.77 1.55 -20.41
CA LEU A 531 1.96 0.75 -19.18
C LEU A 531 0.93 -0.39 -19.06
N ARG A 532 -0.31 -0.15 -19.50
CA ARG A 532 -1.36 -1.16 -19.62
C ARG A 532 -1.03 -2.21 -20.70
N ALA A 533 -0.59 -1.80 -21.88
CA ALA A 533 -0.26 -2.69 -23.00
C ALA A 533 0.95 -3.61 -22.67
N ASP A 534 1.92 -3.08 -21.92
CA ASP A 534 3.06 -3.84 -21.42
C ASP A 534 2.61 -4.92 -20.43
N LEU A 535 1.64 -4.60 -19.57
CA LEU A 535 1.04 -5.57 -18.65
C LEU A 535 0.25 -6.65 -19.41
N ASP A 536 -0.45 -6.25 -20.48
CA ASP A 536 -1.14 -7.19 -21.38
C ASP A 536 -0.16 -8.12 -22.11
N THR A 537 1.07 -7.67 -22.37
CA THR A 537 2.14 -8.50 -22.96
C THR A 537 2.63 -9.56 -21.98
N ASP A 538 2.73 -9.24 -20.68
CA ASP A 538 3.24 -10.16 -19.67
C ASP A 538 2.19 -11.17 -19.17
N LEU A 539 0.93 -10.75 -19.01
CA LEU A 539 -0.15 -11.54 -18.38
C LEU A 539 -1.36 -11.82 -19.29
N GLY A 540 -1.36 -11.28 -20.51
CA GLY A 540 -2.51 -11.33 -21.40
C GLY A 540 -3.51 -10.16 -21.20
N PRO A 541 -4.37 -9.92 -22.20
CA PRO A 541 -5.25 -8.75 -22.21
C PRO A 541 -6.44 -8.83 -21.24
N ALA A 542 -6.81 -10.04 -20.80
CA ALA A 542 -7.90 -10.25 -19.86
C ALA A 542 -7.33 -10.62 -18.49
N ARG A 543 -7.85 -9.99 -17.43
CA ARG A 543 -7.47 -10.24 -16.04
C ARG A 543 -8.71 -10.29 -15.14
N LEU A 544 -8.69 -11.16 -14.14
CA LEU A 544 -9.70 -11.17 -13.08
C LEU A 544 -9.43 -10.01 -12.12
N ARG A 545 -10.48 -9.33 -11.63
CA ARG A 545 -10.43 -8.19 -10.70
C ARG A 545 -11.41 -8.44 -9.56
N VAL A 546 -10.90 -8.75 -8.37
CA VAL A 546 -11.77 -9.03 -7.23
C VAL A 546 -12.45 -7.74 -6.76
N LEU A 547 -13.77 -7.79 -6.64
CA LEU A 547 -14.55 -6.76 -5.99
C LEU A 547 -14.57 -7.00 -4.48
N TRP A 548 -13.69 -6.26 -3.79
CA TRP A 548 -13.58 -6.36 -2.34
C TRP A 548 -14.70 -5.59 -1.61
N PRO A 549 -15.20 -6.12 -0.48
CA PRO A 549 -16.02 -5.37 0.46
C PRO A 549 -15.33 -4.10 0.94
N GLU A 550 -16.11 -3.09 1.35
CA GLU A 550 -15.57 -1.83 1.88
C GLU A 550 -14.71 -2.01 3.14
N SER A 551 -14.98 -3.07 3.91
CA SER A 551 -14.24 -3.42 5.13
C SER A 551 -12.89 -4.08 4.85
N PHE A 552 -12.58 -4.44 3.60
CA PHE A 552 -11.34 -5.14 3.29
C PHE A 552 -10.12 -4.25 3.57
N PRO A 553 -9.13 -4.73 4.36
CA PRO A 553 -8.06 -3.90 4.86
C PRO A 553 -7.15 -3.38 3.73
N ARG A 554 -6.53 -2.21 3.97
CA ARG A 554 -5.51 -1.57 3.10
C ARG A 554 -5.99 -1.22 1.68
N ARG A 555 -7.27 -1.42 1.34
CA ARG A 555 -7.86 -0.94 0.08
C ARG A 555 -8.52 0.42 0.30
N THR A 556 -8.05 1.42 -0.43
CA THR A 556 -8.54 2.80 -0.37
C THR A 556 -8.77 3.33 -1.78
N THR A 557 -9.34 4.53 -1.90
CA THR A 557 -9.47 5.25 -3.18
C THR A 557 -8.15 5.29 -3.96
N ARG A 558 -7.01 5.36 -3.26
CA ARG A 558 -5.66 5.54 -3.84
C ARG A 558 -4.95 4.24 -4.16
N THR A 559 -5.23 3.19 -3.39
CA THR A 559 -4.51 1.90 -3.44
C THR A 559 -5.26 0.82 -4.23
N THR A 560 -6.24 1.22 -5.05
CA THR A 560 -6.98 0.34 -5.96
C THR A 560 -6.26 0.16 -7.30
N TYR A 561 -6.82 -0.66 -8.21
CA TYR A 561 -6.27 -0.91 -9.53
C TYR A 561 -6.17 0.38 -10.35
N GLY A 562 -5.05 0.55 -11.04
CA GLY A 562 -4.76 1.72 -11.87
C GLY A 562 -4.82 1.44 -13.38
N LEU A 563 -4.68 0.17 -13.76
CA LEU A 563 -4.55 -0.28 -15.14
C LEU A 563 -5.68 -1.23 -15.52
N THR A 564 -6.92 -0.85 -15.20
CA THR A 564 -8.14 -1.57 -15.58
C THR A 564 -8.43 -1.38 -17.07
N GLY A 565 -8.95 -2.41 -17.74
CA GLY A 565 -9.18 -2.41 -19.18
C GLY A 565 -10.49 -3.06 -19.57
N PRO A 566 -10.85 -2.98 -20.86
CA PRO A 566 -12.18 -3.38 -21.33
C PRO A 566 -12.40 -4.90 -21.30
N THR A 567 -11.34 -5.69 -21.40
CA THR A 567 -11.35 -7.16 -21.40
C THR A 567 -11.18 -7.76 -20.01
N ASP A 568 -10.91 -6.95 -18.98
CA ASP A 568 -10.85 -7.40 -17.60
C ASP A 568 -12.25 -7.92 -17.16
N ARG A 569 -12.27 -8.82 -16.19
CA ARG A 569 -13.49 -9.36 -15.59
C ARG A 569 -13.51 -9.01 -14.10
N GLU A 570 -14.61 -8.45 -13.62
CA GLU A 570 -14.79 -8.12 -12.22
C GLU A 570 -15.45 -9.29 -11.50
N LEU A 571 -14.73 -9.95 -10.60
CA LEU A 571 -15.23 -11.08 -9.85
C LEU A 571 -15.95 -10.60 -8.58
N GLY A 572 -17.26 -10.77 -8.54
CA GLY A 572 -18.07 -10.54 -7.35
C GLY A 572 -18.03 -11.74 -6.42
N ILE A 573 -17.33 -11.60 -5.28
CA ILE A 573 -17.14 -12.67 -4.28
C ILE A 573 -17.96 -12.46 -3.00
N ASP A 574 -18.39 -11.23 -2.73
CA ASP A 574 -19.20 -10.85 -1.58
C ASP A 574 -19.96 -9.55 -1.92
N THR A 575 -20.56 -8.91 -0.93
CA THR A 575 -21.11 -7.56 -0.98
C THR A 575 -19.99 -6.56 -1.30
N ALA A 576 -20.14 -5.84 -2.40
CA ALA A 576 -19.18 -4.86 -2.88
C ALA A 576 -19.87 -3.78 -3.72
N ARG A 577 -19.23 -2.62 -3.84
CA ARG A 577 -19.74 -1.48 -4.63
C ARG A 577 -18.96 -1.28 -5.92
N GLY A 578 -19.61 -0.59 -6.86
CA GLY A 578 -18.98 -0.05 -8.07
C GLY A 578 -18.66 -1.07 -9.14
N ALA A 579 -19.36 -2.20 -9.14
CA ALA A 579 -19.22 -3.22 -10.16
C ALA A 579 -19.60 -2.67 -11.55
N ASP A 580 -18.75 -2.89 -12.54
CA ASP A 580 -19.09 -2.71 -13.95
C ASP A 580 -19.87 -3.93 -14.44
N VAL A 581 -21.15 -3.71 -14.74
CA VAL A 581 -22.11 -4.76 -15.08
C VAL A 581 -21.74 -5.53 -16.34
N ASP A 582 -21.03 -4.90 -17.31
CA ASP A 582 -20.59 -5.61 -18.52
C ASP A 582 -19.40 -6.56 -18.26
N ARG A 583 -18.65 -6.31 -17.18
CA ARG A 583 -17.47 -7.09 -16.81
C ARG A 583 -17.71 -7.99 -15.61
N LEU A 584 -18.82 -7.80 -14.90
CA LEU A 584 -19.14 -8.51 -13.68
C LEU A 584 -19.38 -10.00 -13.93
N VAL A 585 -18.65 -10.81 -13.18
CA VAL A 585 -18.83 -12.25 -13.06
C VAL A 585 -19.18 -12.54 -11.62
N ALA A 586 -20.42 -12.97 -11.39
CA ALA A 586 -20.85 -13.40 -10.06
C ALA A 586 -20.26 -14.77 -9.71
N ALA A 587 -19.63 -14.89 -8.54
CA ALA A 587 -19.01 -16.15 -8.11
C ALA A 587 -20.02 -17.31 -8.04
N THR A 588 -21.30 -17.05 -7.81
CA THR A 588 -22.34 -18.09 -7.85
C THR A 588 -22.66 -18.60 -9.25
N ALA A 589 -22.27 -17.92 -10.33
CA ALA A 589 -22.45 -18.40 -11.70
C ALA A 589 -21.21 -19.12 -12.25
N VAL A 590 -20.08 -19.05 -11.55
CA VAL A 590 -18.85 -19.72 -11.94
C VAL A 590 -18.88 -21.15 -11.40
N THR A 591 -18.73 -22.12 -12.30
CA THR A 591 -18.60 -23.54 -11.93
C THR A 591 -17.14 -23.92 -11.82
N VAL A 592 -16.82 -24.90 -10.98
CA VAL A 592 -15.46 -25.38 -10.78
C VAL A 592 -15.41 -26.88 -11.06
N GLY A 593 -14.42 -27.30 -11.83
CA GLY A 593 -14.22 -28.70 -12.16
C GLY A 593 -12.83 -28.98 -12.71
N TYR A 594 -12.49 -30.26 -12.84
CA TYR A 594 -11.20 -30.70 -13.35
C TYR A 594 -11.09 -30.61 -14.87
N ASP A 595 -9.93 -30.19 -15.34
CA ASP A 595 -9.45 -30.28 -16.72
C ASP A 595 -8.14 -31.08 -16.73
N GLY A 596 -8.25 -32.39 -16.99
CA GLY A 596 -7.18 -33.31 -16.62
C GLY A 596 -6.95 -33.29 -15.11
N ASP A 597 -5.73 -32.94 -14.69
CA ASP A 597 -5.34 -32.86 -13.28
C ASP A 597 -5.45 -31.44 -12.69
N GLU A 598 -5.85 -30.45 -13.49
CA GLU A 598 -5.93 -29.04 -13.06
C GLU A 598 -7.36 -28.65 -12.70
N LEU A 599 -7.52 -27.98 -11.56
CA LEU A 599 -8.81 -27.44 -11.15
C LEU A 599 -9.05 -26.09 -11.85
N VAL A 600 -10.16 -25.98 -12.58
CA VAL A 600 -10.46 -24.85 -13.46
C VAL A 600 -11.80 -24.22 -13.07
N ALA A 601 -11.81 -22.89 -12.96
CA ALA A 601 -13.02 -22.09 -12.89
C ALA A 601 -13.54 -21.81 -14.30
N VAL A 602 -14.81 -22.15 -14.55
CA VAL A 602 -15.51 -21.96 -15.83
C VAL A 602 -16.57 -20.88 -15.65
N LEU A 603 -16.34 -19.76 -16.34
CA LEU A 603 -17.24 -18.62 -16.37
C LEU A 603 -18.49 -18.94 -17.21
N PRO A 604 -19.58 -18.16 -17.07
CA PRO A 604 -20.81 -18.37 -17.83
C PRO A 604 -20.65 -18.24 -19.36
N ASP A 605 -19.67 -17.45 -19.81
CA ASP A 605 -19.31 -17.30 -21.23
C ASP A 605 -18.41 -18.44 -21.74
N GLY A 606 -18.12 -19.43 -20.91
CA GLY A 606 -17.27 -20.58 -21.21
C GLY A 606 -15.77 -20.30 -21.05
N VAL A 607 -15.37 -19.07 -20.70
CA VAL A 607 -13.96 -18.75 -20.43
C VAL A 607 -13.47 -19.54 -19.22
N ARG A 608 -12.24 -20.05 -19.32
CA ARG A 608 -11.62 -20.95 -18.34
C ARG A 608 -10.42 -20.29 -17.68
N TRP A 609 -10.29 -20.46 -16.37
CA TRP A 609 -9.17 -19.95 -15.59
C TRP A 609 -8.65 -21.05 -14.65
N PRO A 610 -7.32 -21.24 -14.53
CA PRO A 610 -6.74 -21.98 -13.40
C PRO A 610 -7.35 -21.48 -12.10
N LEU A 611 -7.90 -22.37 -11.26
CA LEU A 611 -8.61 -21.92 -10.06
C LEU A 611 -7.66 -21.14 -9.13
N VAL A 612 -6.39 -21.53 -9.05
CA VAL A 612 -5.38 -20.81 -8.26
C VAL A 612 -5.19 -19.35 -8.74
N GLU A 613 -5.34 -19.07 -10.05
CA GLU A 613 -5.26 -17.71 -10.60
C GLU A 613 -6.45 -16.85 -10.14
N VAL A 614 -7.63 -17.45 -9.92
CA VAL A 614 -8.79 -16.76 -9.37
C VAL A 614 -8.49 -16.21 -7.97
N PHE A 615 -7.65 -16.92 -7.20
CA PHE A 615 -7.22 -16.51 -5.86
C PHE A 615 -5.98 -15.60 -5.86
N ALA A 616 -5.34 -15.34 -7.01
CA ALA A 616 -4.05 -14.65 -7.07
C ALA A 616 -4.04 -13.28 -6.37
N GLN A 617 -5.13 -12.51 -6.44
CA GLN A 617 -5.21 -11.20 -5.76
C GLN A 617 -5.34 -11.32 -4.25
N LEU A 618 -6.04 -12.33 -3.75
CA LEU A 618 -6.09 -12.63 -2.32
C LEU A 618 -4.69 -13.07 -1.85
N LEU A 619 -4.06 -13.99 -2.59
CA LEU A 619 -2.73 -14.50 -2.28
C LEU A 619 -1.69 -13.38 -2.28
N GLY A 620 -1.71 -12.49 -3.27
CA GLY A 620 -0.83 -11.32 -3.34
C GLY A 620 -0.98 -10.40 -2.12
N ALA A 621 -2.22 -10.14 -1.68
CA ALA A 621 -2.47 -9.34 -0.48
C ALA A 621 -1.94 -10.01 0.80
N LEU A 622 -2.06 -11.34 0.92
CA LEU A 622 -1.56 -12.11 2.05
C LEU A 622 -0.03 -12.26 2.04
N LEU A 623 0.58 -12.34 0.84
CA LEU A 623 2.02 -12.48 0.65
C LEU A 623 2.82 -11.25 1.07
N LEU A 624 2.21 -10.06 1.07
CA LEU A 624 2.87 -8.81 1.49
C LEU A 624 3.58 -8.93 2.84
N ASP A 625 3.00 -9.70 3.77
CA ASP A 625 3.54 -9.87 5.12
C ASP A 625 4.35 -11.18 5.29
N ALA A 626 4.33 -12.10 4.32
CA ALA A 626 4.87 -13.46 4.43
C ALA A 626 6.36 -13.60 4.01
N PHE A 627 6.84 -12.77 3.07
CA PHE A 627 8.23 -12.87 2.62
C PHE A 627 9.19 -12.29 3.67
N LYS A 628 9.76 -13.15 4.51
CA LYS A 628 10.79 -12.82 5.50
C LYS A 628 12.04 -13.63 5.20
N LEU A 629 13.18 -12.94 5.08
CA LEU A 629 14.44 -13.62 4.80
C LEU A 629 14.93 -14.38 6.03
N LEU A 630 14.72 -13.86 7.25
CA LEU A 630 15.45 -14.30 8.43
C LEU A 630 14.49 -14.55 9.60
N ASP A 631 14.75 -15.64 10.34
CA ASP A 631 14.10 -15.87 11.63
C ASP A 631 14.50 -14.80 12.66
N PRO A 632 13.62 -14.50 13.63
CA PRO A 632 13.95 -13.60 14.71
C PRO A 632 15.09 -14.14 15.60
N ALA A 633 16.26 -13.53 15.50
CA ALA A 633 17.39 -13.73 16.42
C ALA A 633 17.66 -12.45 17.25
N PRO A 634 18.24 -12.57 18.47
CA PRO A 634 18.61 -11.41 19.29
C PRO A 634 19.51 -10.42 18.56
N HIS A 635 20.42 -10.93 17.74
CA HIS A 635 21.25 -10.14 16.84
C HIS A 635 21.28 -10.79 15.46
N THR A 636 21.26 -9.95 14.42
CA THR A 636 21.41 -10.37 13.02
C THR A 636 22.46 -9.46 12.37
N PRO A 637 23.52 -10.00 11.75
CA PRO A 637 24.49 -9.18 11.02
C PRO A 637 23.84 -8.51 9.82
N ARG A 638 24.50 -7.47 9.28
CA ARG A 638 24.19 -7.02 7.93
C ARG A 638 24.53 -8.15 6.96
N ILE A 639 23.63 -8.51 6.05
CA ILE A 639 23.89 -9.52 5.02
C ILE A 639 23.94 -8.82 3.67
N THR A 640 25.07 -8.94 2.99
CA THR A 640 25.35 -8.30 1.70
C THR A 640 25.73 -9.37 0.67
N ILE A 641 25.02 -9.42 -0.46
CA ILE A 641 25.38 -10.24 -1.63
C ILE A 641 25.95 -9.29 -2.68
N ASP A 642 27.25 -9.41 -2.96
CA ASP A 642 28.03 -8.45 -3.76
C ASP A 642 27.84 -7.00 -3.27
N ARG A 643 26.94 -6.22 -3.89
CA ARG A 643 26.59 -4.84 -3.52
C ARG A 643 25.18 -4.68 -2.95
N LEU A 644 24.39 -5.74 -2.93
CA LEU A 644 23.00 -5.74 -2.46
C LEU A 644 22.94 -6.17 -0.99
N VAL A 645 22.62 -5.22 -0.12
CA VAL A 645 22.26 -5.49 1.27
C VAL A 645 20.86 -6.07 1.28
N VAL A 646 20.76 -7.38 1.55
CA VAL A 646 19.47 -8.11 1.62
C VAL A 646 18.88 -8.11 3.03
N ALA A 647 19.72 -7.88 4.05
CA ALA A 647 19.28 -7.66 5.42
C ALA A 647 20.16 -6.64 6.14
N ARG A 648 19.54 -5.66 6.80
CA ARG A 648 20.23 -4.68 7.64
C ARG A 648 20.58 -5.29 9.01
N ARG A 649 21.70 -4.86 9.60
CA ARG A 649 22.08 -5.22 10.99
C ARG A 649 20.92 -4.88 11.92
N THR A 650 20.47 -5.88 12.70
CA THR A 650 19.27 -5.80 13.51
C THR A 650 19.53 -6.37 14.90
N TRP A 651 18.98 -5.72 15.92
CA TRP A 651 18.97 -6.16 17.32
C TRP A 651 17.52 -6.31 17.78
N ARG A 652 17.25 -7.34 18.57
CA ARG A 652 15.92 -7.64 19.10
C ARG A 652 16.02 -7.82 20.61
N THR A 653 15.18 -7.09 21.32
CA THR A 653 15.04 -7.15 22.77
C THR A 653 13.57 -6.94 23.14
N THR A 654 13.28 -6.74 24.42
CA THR A 654 11.94 -6.40 24.91
C THR A 654 11.97 -5.07 25.65
N VAL A 655 10.78 -4.49 25.82
CA VAL A 655 10.58 -3.28 26.62
C VAL A 655 11.13 -3.46 28.05
N GLY A 656 10.93 -4.62 28.67
CA GLY A 656 11.46 -4.92 30.00
C GLY A 656 12.98 -5.08 30.04
N ALA A 657 13.59 -5.63 28.99
CA ALA A 657 15.02 -5.92 28.96
C ALA A 657 15.89 -4.73 28.50
N CYS A 658 15.35 -3.77 27.74
CA CYS A 658 16.13 -2.66 27.18
C CYS A 658 16.61 -1.62 28.23
N GLY A 659 16.04 -1.61 29.44
CA GLY A 659 16.45 -0.69 30.51
C GLY A 659 16.04 0.78 30.32
N LEU A 660 15.15 1.07 29.36
CA LEU A 660 14.74 2.45 29.01
C LEU A 660 13.48 2.95 29.74
N ALA A 661 12.78 2.07 30.48
CA ALA A 661 11.54 2.39 31.18
C ALA A 661 11.79 2.93 32.61
N GLY A 662 10.86 3.74 33.11
CA GLY A 662 10.76 4.06 34.54
C GLY A 662 11.72 5.13 35.05
N HIS A 663 12.38 5.88 34.16
CA HIS A 663 13.33 6.94 34.56
C HIS A 663 12.60 8.26 34.88
N PRO A 664 12.85 8.86 36.06
CA PRO A 664 12.04 9.96 36.61
C PRO A 664 12.30 11.33 35.97
N ASP A 665 13.48 11.54 35.39
CA ASP A 665 13.91 12.84 34.86
C ASP A 665 14.65 12.70 33.52
N GLU A 666 14.89 13.84 32.87
CA GLU A 666 15.43 13.88 31.51
C GLU A 666 16.90 13.45 31.44
N SER A 667 17.68 13.71 32.49
CA SER A 667 19.10 13.34 32.59
C SER A 667 19.24 11.83 32.77
N THR A 668 18.45 11.23 33.66
CA THR A 668 18.44 9.77 33.88
C THR A 668 17.98 9.02 32.63
N ARG A 669 16.96 9.54 31.92
CA ARG A 669 16.55 9.01 30.59
C ARG A 669 17.67 9.07 29.57
N TYR A 670 18.38 10.20 29.47
CA TYR A 670 19.47 10.34 28.51
C TYR A 670 20.62 9.37 28.81
N LEU A 671 21.05 9.27 30.07
CA LEU A 671 22.08 8.32 30.50
C LEU A 671 21.65 6.86 30.29
N ALA A 672 20.36 6.53 30.45
CA ALA A 672 19.84 5.19 30.17
C ALA A 672 19.97 4.83 28.68
N VAL A 673 19.63 5.76 27.78
CA VAL A 673 19.79 5.58 26.33
C VAL A 673 21.26 5.40 25.95
N ARG A 674 22.16 6.23 26.51
CA ARG A 674 23.61 6.10 26.27
C ARG A 674 24.18 4.77 26.76
N ARG A 675 23.76 4.33 27.96
CA ARG A 675 24.15 3.02 28.51
C ARG A 675 23.65 1.88 27.64
N TRP A 676 22.40 1.93 27.17
CA TRP A 676 21.83 0.93 26.28
C TRP A 676 22.59 0.86 24.95
N ARG A 677 22.87 2.02 24.34
CA ARG A 677 23.71 2.11 23.13
C ARG A 677 25.07 1.43 23.31
N ALA A 678 25.74 1.68 24.43
CA ALA A 678 27.06 1.12 24.72
C ALA A 678 27.01 -0.39 25.01
N ALA A 679 26.01 -0.85 25.77
CA ALA A 679 25.85 -2.25 26.16
C ALA A 679 25.59 -3.17 24.96
N ASP A 680 24.80 -2.71 23.99
CA ASP A 680 24.39 -3.51 22.82
C ASP A 680 25.21 -3.19 21.55
N ASP A 681 26.26 -2.36 21.65
CA ASP A 681 27.08 -1.87 20.52
C ASP A 681 26.22 -1.30 19.38
N LEU A 682 25.25 -0.45 19.73
CA LEU A 682 24.37 0.17 18.75
C LEU A 682 25.09 1.33 18.03
N PRO A 683 24.86 1.52 16.71
CA PRO A 683 25.22 2.75 16.03
C PRO A 683 24.54 3.96 16.65
N GLU A 684 25.11 5.15 16.49
CA GLU A 684 24.51 6.40 16.99
C GLU A 684 23.13 6.69 16.39
N ARG A 685 22.88 6.22 15.16
CA ARG A 685 21.62 6.45 14.46
C ARG A 685 21.01 5.12 14.04
N VAL A 686 19.76 4.92 14.43
CA VAL A 686 19.04 3.66 14.25
C VAL A 686 17.57 3.90 13.92
N PHE A 687 16.92 2.86 13.39
CA PHE A 687 15.47 2.75 13.41
C PHE A 687 15.02 1.89 14.58
N VAL A 688 14.02 2.35 15.33
CA VAL A 688 13.43 1.59 16.45
C VAL A 688 11.95 1.32 16.17
N LYS A 689 11.55 0.05 16.26
CA LYS A 689 10.15 -0.41 16.23
C LYS A 689 9.78 -1.03 17.58
N VAL A 690 8.90 -0.35 18.30
CA VAL A 690 8.24 -0.91 19.50
C VAL A 690 6.99 -1.66 19.04
N GLY A 691 6.70 -2.83 19.61
CA GLY A 691 5.61 -3.71 19.14
C GLY A 691 4.21 -3.10 19.18
N THR A 692 4.00 -2.05 20.00
CA THR A 692 2.75 -1.27 20.04
C THR A 692 2.66 -0.20 18.95
N GLU A 693 3.74 0.07 18.22
CA GLU A 693 3.81 1.04 17.14
C GLU A 693 3.71 0.34 15.78
N VAL A 694 2.99 0.95 14.85
CA VAL A 694 2.74 0.35 13.53
C VAL A 694 3.99 0.39 12.63
N LYS A 695 4.76 1.48 12.70
CA LYS A 695 5.96 1.69 11.86
C LYS A 695 7.19 1.98 12.73
N PRO A 696 8.40 1.57 12.29
CA PRO A 696 9.64 2.01 12.91
C PRO A 696 9.78 3.54 12.86
N CYS A 697 10.51 4.11 13.80
CA CYS A 697 10.89 5.52 13.84
C CYS A 697 12.41 5.68 13.83
N TYR A 698 12.89 6.78 13.25
CA TYR A 698 14.30 7.15 13.30
C TYR A 698 14.65 7.60 14.73
N VAL A 699 15.85 7.28 15.20
CA VAL A 699 16.34 7.74 16.49
C VAL A 699 17.83 8.05 16.35
N ASP A 700 18.20 9.30 16.60
CA ASP A 700 19.60 9.68 16.85
C ASP A 700 19.85 9.59 18.37
N LEU A 701 20.63 8.59 18.80
CA LEU A 701 20.94 8.29 20.19
C LEU A 701 21.89 9.35 20.82
N THR A 702 22.41 10.29 20.04
CA THR A 702 23.11 11.48 20.56
C THR A 702 22.14 12.60 20.93
N GLY A 703 20.92 12.61 20.38
CA GLY A 703 19.97 13.70 20.53
C GLY A 703 19.13 13.60 21.81
N PRO A 704 19.15 14.61 22.72
CA PRO A 704 18.38 14.55 23.96
C PRO A 704 16.87 14.43 23.74
N LEU A 705 16.30 15.09 22.72
CA LEU A 705 14.87 14.98 22.41
C LEU A 705 14.48 13.58 21.92
N TYR A 706 15.35 12.92 21.16
CA TYR A 706 15.15 11.54 20.73
C TYR A 706 15.17 10.58 21.92
N ALA A 707 16.12 10.75 22.83
CA ALA A 707 16.16 9.96 24.07
C ALA A 707 14.86 10.12 24.90
N GLN A 708 14.37 11.35 25.05
CA GLN A 708 13.09 11.59 25.76
C GLN A 708 11.91 10.90 25.05
N SER A 709 11.83 11.02 23.72
CA SER A 709 10.77 10.40 22.94
C SER A 709 10.83 8.87 23.01
N LEU A 710 12.02 8.29 22.92
CA LEU A 710 12.24 6.84 22.99
C LEU A 710 11.83 6.29 24.36
N CYS A 711 12.32 6.86 25.46
CA CYS A 711 11.92 6.46 26.81
C CYS A 711 10.40 6.59 27.00
N ALA A 712 9.77 7.65 26.49
CA ALA A 712 8.32 7.81 26.59
C ALA A 712 7.52 6.75 25.80
N MET A 713 8.02 6.31 24.63
CA MET A 713 7.42 5.20 23.87
C MET A 713 7.57 3.88 24.62
N VAL A 714 8.73 3.63 25.21
CA VAL A 714 8.99 2.43 26.02
C VAL A 714 8.13 2.43 27.30
N ASP A 715 8.04 3.56 28.01
CA ASP A 715 7.15 3.74 29.17
C ASP A 715 5.69 3.47 28.79
N ALA A 716 5.28 3.87 27.57
CA ALA A 716 3.94 3.63 27.08
C ALA A 716 3.66 2.16 26.81
N ALA A 717 4.60 1.48 26.15
CA ALA A 717 4.50 0.06 25.83
C ALA A 717 4.61 -0.85 27.06
N ALA A 718 5.39 -0.44 28.07
CA ALA A 718 5.55 -1.18 29.33
C ALA A 718 4.22 -1.36 30.08
N ARG A 719 3.23 -0.47 29.85
CA ARG A 719 1.87 -0.62 30.39
C ARG A 719 1.10 -1.80 29.77
N THR A 720 1.47 -2.22 28.56
CA THR A 720 0.89 -3.40 27.91
C THR A 720 1.57 -4.68 28.40
N GLY A 721 2.88 -4.63 28.65
CA GLY A 721 3.63 -5.72 29.27
C GLY A 721 5.15 -5.59 29.08
N PRO A 722 5.96 -6.28 29.90
CA PRO A 722 7.42 -6.25 29.77
C PRO A 722 7.93 -6.97 28.51
N ASP A 723 7.17 -7.94 28.00
CA ASP A 723 7.56 -8.78 26.86
C ASP A 723 7.23 -8.16 25.50
N VAL A 724 6.76 -6.90 25.48
CA VAL A 724 6.51 -6.19 24.22
C VAL A 724 7.82 -6.12 23.42
N PRO A 725 7.84 -6.61 22.17
CA PRO A 725 9.04 -6.61 21.35
C PRO A 725 9.57 -5.20 21.07
N LEU A 726 10.88 -5.05 21.11
CA LEU A 726 11.59 -3.86 20.67
C LEU A 726 12.67 -4.29 19.66
N VAL A 727 12.54 -3.82 18.42
CA VAL A 727 13.47 -4.12 17.34
C VAL A 727 14.23 -2.86 16.95
N VAL A 728 15.55 -2.96 16.89
CA VAL A 728 16.45 -1.92 16.43
C VAL A 728 17.08 -2.35 15.12
N THR A 729 17.10 -1.49 14.12
CA THR A 729 17.79 -1.73 12.85
C THR A 729 18.73 -0.57 12.58
N GLU A 730 19.91 -0.85 12.03
CA GLU A 730 20.85 0.21 11.63
C GLU A 730 20.22 1.19 10.62
N LEU A 731 20.71 2.44 10.63
CA LEU A 731 20.36 3.42 9.61
C LEU A 731 21.17 3.17 8.33
N LEU A 732 20.51 2.67 7.29
CA LEU A 732 21.10 2.50 5.97
C LEU A 732 20.02 2.69 4.90
N PRO A 733 20.18 3.61 3.93
CA PRO A 733 21.26 4.60 3.76
C PRO A 733 21.35 5.62 4.90
N ALA A 734 22.54 6.21 5.09
CA ALA A 734 22.69 7.38 5.96
C ALA A 734 22.20 8.66 5.23
N PRO A 735 21.91 9.76 5.95
CA PRO A 735 21.47 11.02 5.31
C PRO A 735 22.46 11.58 4.29
N ALA A 736 23.76 11.36 4.50
CA ALA A 736 24.82 11.76 3.57
C ALA A 736 24.84 10.91 2.28
N ASP A 737 24.22 9.74 2.30
CA ASP A 737 24.12 8.81 1.17
C ASP A 737 22.77 8.96 0.42
N ALA A 738 22.05 10.05 0.67
CA ALA A 738 20.79 10.38 0.02
C ALA A 738 21.05 11.00 -1.36
N TRP A 739 21.27 10.13 -2.34
CA TRP A 739 21.76 10.46 -3.68
C TRP A 739 20.80 11.26 -4.59
N VAL A 740 19.50 11.36 -4.27
CA VAL A 740 18.51 12.08 -5.11
C VAL A 740 18.45 13.56 -4.70
N PRO A 741 18.96 14.49 -5.52
CA PRO A 741 19.00 15.90 -5.16
C PRO A 741 17.68 16.61 -5.47
N ASP A 742 17.42 17.73 -4.79
CA ASP A 742 16.53 18.78 -5.27
C ASP A 742 17.29 19.84 -6.11
N ALA A 743 16.60 20.89 -6.55
CA ALA A 743 17.20 22.00 -7.28
C ALA A 743 18.32 22.73 -6.52
N ALA A 744 18.34 22.61 -5.18
CA ALA A 744 19.36 23.19 -4.31
C ALA A 744 20.50 22.21 -3.99
N GLY A 745 20.51 21.02 -4.60
CA GLY A 745 21.52 19.98 -4.39
C GLY A 745 21.37 19.22 -3.07
N ARG A 746 20.23 19.36 -2.36
CA ARG A 746 20.00 18.65 -1.09
C ARG A 746 19.48 17.25 -1.36
N GLY A 747 20.09 16.25 -0.73
CA GLY A 747 19.71 14.85 -0.86
C GLY A 747 18.39 14.50 -0.16
N HIS A 748 17.58 13.64 -0.80
CA HIS A 748 16.32 13.12 -0.27
C HIS A 748 16.38 11.60 -0.11
N VAL A 749 15.82 11.10 1.00
CA VAL A 749 15.56 9.66 1.14
C VAL A 749 14.67 9.22 -0.01
N SER A 750 15.07 8.15 -0.69
CA SER A 750 14.39 7.67 -1.87
C SER A 750 14.47 6.15 -1.99
N GLU A 751 13.50 5.59 -2.71
CA GLU A 751 13.38 4.16 -2.92
C GLU A 751 12.84 3.89 -4.33
N LEU A 752 13.53 3.03 -5.06
CA LEU A 752 13.12 2.55 -6.35
C LEU A 752 12.15 1.39 -6.15
N ARG A 753 11.03 1.43 -6.87
CA ARG A 753 10.04 0.38 -6.95
C ARG A 753 10.12 -0.21 -8.35
N LEU A 754 10.54 -1.47 -8.42
CA LEU A 754 10.81 -2.16 -9.68
C LEU A 754 9.67 -3.14 -9.98
N GLN A 755 9.54 -3.51 -11.26
CA GLN A 755 8.71 -4.64 -11.66
C GLN A 755 9.58 -5.64 -12.42
N ILE A 756 9.69 -6.85 -11.87
CA ILE A 756 10.52 -7.91 -12.41
C ILE A 756 9.63 -9.01 -12.98
N THR A 757 9.96 -9.48 -14.18
CA THR A 757 9.26 -10.54 -14.88
C THR A 757 10.12 -11.81 -14.88
N ASP A 758 9.53 -12.89 -14.38
CA ASP A 758 10.06 -14.25 -14.48
C ASP A 758 10.00 -14.74 -15.93
N PRO A 759 11.12 -15.23 -16.51
CA PRO A 759 11.10 -15.85 -17.83
C PRO A 759 10.27 -17.13 -17.87
N ALA A 760 10.14 -17.85 -16.75
CA ALA A 760 9.33 -19.04 -16.67
C ALA A 760 7.84 -18.68 -16.62
N THR A 761 7.04 -19.42 -17.38
CA THR A 761 5.58 -19.32 -17.35
C THR A 761 4.98 -20.46 -16.54
N TYR A 762 3.76 -20.24 -16.04
CA TYR A 762 2.96 -21.30 -15.43
C TYR A 762 2.66 -22.41 -16.46
N ARG A 763 2.36 -23.63 -15.98
CA ARG A 763 2.10 -24.80 -16.83
C ARG A 763 0.96 -24.49 -17.81
N GLY A 764 1.07 -24.96 -19.05
CA GLY A 764 0.02 -24.80 -20.07
C GLY A 764 -0.15 -23.38 -20.62
N VAL A 765 0.63 -22.40 -20.15
CA VAL A 765 0.66 -21.03 -20.69
C VAL A 765 1.88 -20.88 -21.59
N ASP A 766 1.68 -20.98 -22.91
CA ASP A 766 2.69 -20.60 -23.90
C ASP A 766 2.65 -19.06 -24.04
N PRO A 767 3.78 -18.33 -23.98
CA PRO A 767 3.81 -16.89 -24.28
C PRO A 767 3.09 -16.53 -25.60
N ALA A 768 3.05 -17.46 -26.56
CA ALA A 768 2.36 -17.28 -27.83
C ALA A 768 0.83 -17.46 -27.78
N SER A 769 0.26 -18.11 -26.75
CA SER A 769 -1.19 -18.38 -26.66
C SER A 769 -2.04 -17.18 -26.22
N HIS A 770 -1.40 -16.07 -25.82
CA HIS A 770 -2.08 -14.80 -25.50
C HIS A 770 -2.31 -13.89 -26.72
N ARG A 771 -2.01 -14.35 -27.94
CA ARG A 771 -2.57 -13.72 -29.14
C ARG A 771 -4.06 -14.02 -29.17
N GLY A 772 -4.82 -13.10 -28.57
CA GLY A 772 -6.28 -13.12 -28.58
C GLY A 772 -6.80 -13.38 -30.00
N ALA A 773 -7.90 -14.13 -30.07
CA ALA A 773 -8.64 -14.35 -31.30
C ALA A 773 -8.75 -13.02 -32.08
N ASP A 774 -8.35 -13.08 -33.34
CA ASP A 774 -8.43 -11.97 -34.28
C ASP A 774 -9.86 -11.40 -34.27
N PRO A 775 -10.05 -10.10 -33.97
CA PRO A 775 -11.37 -9.47 -33.98
C PRO A 775 -12.08 -9.53 -35.33
N THR A 776 -11.39 -9.93 -36.41
CA THR A 776 -11.94 -9.97 -37.77
C THR A 776 -12.72 -11.23 -38.12
N THR A 777 -12.72 -12.29 -37.29
CA THR A 777 -13.39 -13.56 -37.66
C THR A 777 -14.89 -13.66 -37.34
N VAL A 778 -15.53 -12.63 -36.76
CA VAL A 778 -16.99 -12.58 -36.56
C VAL A 778 -17.66 -11.67 -37.59
N ARG A 779 -17.47 -11.95 -38.89
CA ARG A 779 -18.42 -11.54 -39.94
C ARG A 779 -18.42 -12.57 -41.05
N GLY A 780 -19.43 -13.44 -41.05
CA GLY A 780 -19.84 -14.14 -42.27
C GLY A 780 -20.41 -15.53 -42.06
N ALA A 781 -21.71 -15.62 -41.83
CA ALA A 781 -22.61 -16.46 -42.63
C ALA A 781 -24.07 -16.15 -42.23
N LYS A 782 -24.93 -16.16 -43.24
CA LYS A 782 -26.35 -15.78 -43.24
C LYS A 782 -27.21 -16.60 -42.29
#